data_AF-A0A3M7BHV0-F1
#
_entry.id   AF-A0A3M7BHV0-F1
#
_cell.length_a   1.000
_cell.length_b   1.000
_cell.length_c   1.000
_cell.angle_alpha   90.00
_cell.angle_beta   90.00
_cell.angle_gamma   90.00
#
_symmetry.space_group_name_H-M   'P 1'
#
loop_
_entity.id
_entity.type
_entity.pdbx_description
1 polymer ?
#
loop_
_entity_poly.entity_id
_entity_poly.type
_entity_poly.pdbx_seq_one_letter_code
_entity_poly.pdbx_strand_id
1 'polypeptide(L)'
;MPGFSQANELPAWKSLMDHHDKLGRGMVLKAEFEKDPERFQKFSRTFKNDTEGSEILFDFSKNFLTEDTLPLLVKLAKEANVEQLRDDMFKGEKINFTEDRAVYHVALRNTKNDPMQVDGKSVVEEVNSVLDHMKEFSEQVRSGEWKGYSGKPIDTIINIGIGGSDLGPVMVSEALKPYGKEGMKLHFVSNIDGTHIAEALKDSNPETTLFLIASKTFTTAETTTNANTAKKWFLEKAPDEKAIAKHFVALSTNEKEVEKFGIDTKNMFGFADWVGGRYSVWSAIGLSVCLYIGYENFHQFLAGANAMDRHFRETPLEQNIPVLGGLLSVWYSDFFGAQTHLVAPFDQYMHRFPAYLQQLSMESNGKAITRSGDYVKYTTGPILFGEPATNAQHSFFQLLHQGTKLIPADFIMAAESHNPVEGNLHQRMLASNFFAQSEALMIGKTPDTVKAEGAPEGLVPHKCHLKEYSSRMKAQKNDFGSLIAPAYQFLSHNEIEQFVMSFVSLQNDQGPAKDKLNFGGEDPTIEVAEARMAGTSETLLATLDKTDAAVTSSSEVVVDAACGAASRLFFAEVIAAGSVGAAYGGPPKSGKVTAGPASGRLPAGSWTELVAPGGRDLGVEVIGAARTALETLVMKLMSKTEVCAGTQPSWVGKLSSRNQKSHQSSLTDGVVPIMLPLESLSNVAPKINPVSKRVGGIFCWNQPAKSSMFC
;
A
#
# COMPACT_ATOMS: atom_id res chain seq x y z
N MET A 1 32.22 -0.32 6.13
CA MET A 1 32.82 -0.59 7.46
C MET A 1 33.45 -1.98 7.45
N PRO A 2 34.74 -2.16 7.76
CA PRO A 2 35.33 -3.49 7.89
C PRO A 2 34.66 -4.25 9.04
N GLY A 3 34.27 -5.51 8.84
CA GLY A 3 33.86 -6.40 9.94
C GLY A 3 32.43 -6.95 9.91
N PHE A 4 31.63 -6.73 8.87
CA PHE A 4 30.33 -7.38 8.70
C PHE A 4 30.41 -8.44 7.58
N SER A 5 30.18 -9.70 7.93
CA SER A 5 29.98 -10.77 6.95
C SER A 5 28.63 -10.60 6.26
N GLN A 6 28.51 -11.06 5.01
CA GLN A 6 27.20 -11.13 4.36
C GLN A 6 26.30 -12.16 5.08
N ALA A 7 24.98 -12.01 4.99
CA ALA A 7 24.01 -12.91 5.65
C ALA A 7 24.24 -14.37 5.29
N ASN A 8 24.48 -14.63 4.02
CA ASN A 8 24.71 -15.96 3.47
C ASN A 8 26.06 -16.58 3.85
N GLU A 9 26.95 -15.83 4.49
CA GLU A 9 28.25 -16.29 4.97
C GLU A 9 28.21 -16.68 6.46
N LEU A 10 27.11 -16.41 7.15
CA LEU A 10 26.94 -16.74 8.57
C LEU A 10 26.71 -18.25 8.78
N PRO A 11 27.30 -18.87 9.83
CA PRO A 11 27.06 -20.28 10.15
C PRO A 11 25.58 -20.66 10.32
N ALA A 12 24.77 -19.78 10.91
CA ALA A 12 23.34 -19.98 11.07
C ALA A 12 22.61 -20.05 9.72
N TRP A 13 23.06 -19.32 8.71
CA TRP A 13 22.50 -19.40 7.36
C TRP A 13 22.66 -20.79 6.77
N LYS A 14 23.88 -21.34 6.85
CA LYS A 14 24.12 -22.73 6.43
C LYS A 14 23.25 -23.73 7.19
N SER A 15 23.10 -23.52 8.50
CA SER A 15 22.24 -24.37 9.33
C SER A 15 20.77 -24.28 8.90
N LEU A 16 20.30 -23.10 8.51
CA LEU A 16 18.95 -22.88 7.97
C LEU A 16 18.76 -23.48 6.59
N MET A 17 19.77 -23.41 5.70
CA MET A 17 19.73 -24.10 4.40
C MET A 17 19.64 -25.61 4.58
N ASP A 18 20.51 -26.20 5.42
CA ASP A 18 20.47 -27.63 5.73
C ASP A 18 19.12 -28.03 6.37
N HIS A 19 18.56 -27.17 7.21
CA HIS A 19 17.25 -27.36 7.83
C HIS A 19 16.12 -27.29 6.81
N HIS A 20 16.10 -26.27 5.94
CA HIS A 20 15.17 -26.14 4.83
C HIS A 20 15.20 -27.36 3.91
N ASP A 21 16.40 -27.82 3.54
CA ASP A 21 16.58 -28.97 2.65
C ASP A 21 16.06 -30.27 3.28
N LYS A 22 16.16 -30.41 4.61
CA LYS A 22 15.62 -31.55 5.39
C LYS A 22 14.12 -31.48 5.61
N LEU A 23 13.61 -30.30 6.00
CA LEU A 23 12.18 -30.00 6.05
C LEU A 23 11.52 -30.37 4.72
N GLY A 24 12.26 -30.12 3.64
CA GLY A 24 11.98 -30.56 2.30
C GLY A 24 10.73 -29.88 1.74
N ARG A 25 10.49 -30.16 0.46
CA ARG A 25 9.28 -29.73 -0.27
C ARG A 25 8.01 -30.46 0.18
N GLY A 26 8.07 -31.23 1.28
CA GLY A 26 7.05 -32.18 1.72
C GLY A 26 6.34 -31.83 3.02
N MET A 27 6.65 -30.69 3.65
CA MET A 27 5.94 -30.27 4.87
C MET A 27 4.46 -30.02 4.57
N VAL A 28 3.59 -30.77 5.24
CA VAL A 28 2.13 -30.56 5.18
C VAL A 28 1.69 -29.90 6.48
N LEU A 29 1.49 -28.57 6.43
CA LEU A 29 1.16 -27.78 7.61
C LEU A 29 -0.01 -28.33 8.45
N LYS A 30 -1.06 -28.88 7.81
CA LYS A 30 -2.17 -29.54 8.50
C LYS A 30 -1.69 -30.68 9.42
N ALA A 31 -0.78 -31.52 8.93
CA ALA A 31 -0.23 -32.61 9.72
C ALA A 31 0.61 -32.11 10.90
N GLU A 32 1.23 -30.94 10.79
CA GLU A 32 1.98 -30.33 11.90
C GLU A 32 1.07 -29.80 13.00
N PHE A 33 -0.12 -29.29 12.67
CA PHE A 33 -1.15 -28.99 13.67
C PHE A 33 -1.75 -30.25 14.30
N GLU A 34 -1.90 -31.34 13.53
CA GLU A 34 -2.39 -32.62 14.06
C GLU A 34 -1.37 -33.29 15.00
N LYS A 35 -0.07 -33.15 14.72
CA LYS A 35 1.03 -33.66 15.57
C LYS A 35 1.20 -32.86 16.85
N ASP A 36 1.00 -31.53 16.79
CA ASP A 36 1.23 -30.62 17.91
C ASP A 36 -0.03 -29.79 18.21
N PRO A 37 -0.91 -30.25 19.12
CA PRO A 37 -2.09 -29.51 19.54
C PRO A 37 -1.79 -28.15 20.19
N GLU A 38 -0.56 -27.93 20.67
CA GLU A 38 -0.11 -26.68 21.30
C GLU A 38 0.60 -25.74 20.31
N ARG A 39 0.59 -26.07 19.02
CA ARG A 39 1.29 -25.31 17.97
C ARG A 39 0.91 -23.82 17.96
N PHE A 40 -0.37 -23.50 18.12
CA PHE A 40 -0.82 -22.10 18.19
C PHE A 40 -0.15 -21.36 19.35
N GLN A 41 -0.13 -21.96 20.54
CA GLN A 41 0.47 -21.36 21.73
C GLN A 41 1.99 -21.19 21.57
N LYS A 42 2.68 -22.17 20.96
CA LYS A 42 4.12 -22.10 20.71
C LYS A 42 4.49 -21.03 19.68
N PHE A 43 3.66 -20.86 18.64
CA PHE A 43 3.90 -19.96 17.51
C PHE A 43 2.89 -18.81 17.45
N SER A 44 2.57 -18.24 18.60
CA SER A 44 1.89 -16.95 18.69
C SER A 44 2.52 -16.09 19.77
N ARG A 45 2.40 -14.77 19.63
CA ARG A 45 2.80 -13.78 20.66
C ARG A 45 1.67 -12.80 20.86
N THR A 46 1.53 -12.28 22.07
CA THR A 46 0.60 -11.21 22.38
C THR A 46 1.38 -9.99 22.85
N PHE A 47 1.33 -8.91 22.08
CA PHE A 47 1.79 -7.60 22.55
C PHE A 47 0.67 -6.95 23.35
N LYS A 48 1.01 -6.47 24.54
CA LYS A 48 0.08 -5.73 25.39
C LYS A 48 0.47 -4.27 25.36
N ASN A 49 -0.45 -3.44 24.89
CA ASN A 49 -0.23 -2.01 24.84
C ASN A 49 -0.63 -1.39 26.19
N ASP A 50 0.37 -1.11 27.02
CA ASP A 50 0.18 -0.53 28.35
C ASP A 50 -0.42 0.89 28.34
N THR A 51 -0.39 1.59 27.19
CA THR A 51 -0.92 2.96 27.07
C THR A 51 -2.45 2.98 27.13
N GLU A 52 -3.11 2.01 26.50
CA GLU A 52 -4.58 1.99 26.33
C GLU A 52 -5.25 0.68 26.77
N GLY A 53 -4.46 -0.32 27.18
CA GLY A 53 -4.97 -1.64 27.58
C GLY A 53 -5.46 -2.49 26.41
N SER A 54 -5.03 -2.19 25.18
CA SER A 54 -5.29 -2.99 23.98
C SER A 54 -4.26 -4.11 23.82
N GLU A 55 -4.61 -5.15 23.05
CA GLU A 55 -3.74 -6.31 22.82
C GLU A 55 -3.61 -6.59 21.33
N ILE A 56 -2.39 -6.91 20.88
CA ILE A 56 -2.11 -7.43 19.55
C ILE A 56 -1.71 -8.89 19.62
N LEU A 57 -2.57 -9.76 19.11
CA LEU A 57 -2.21 -11.15 18.83
C LEU A 57 -1.46 -11.19 17.50
N PHE A 58 -0.28 -11.80 17.50
CA PHE A 58 0.50 -12.20 16.34
C PHE A 58 0.50 -13.72 16.24
N ASP A 59 -0.40 -14.29 15.44
CA ASP A 59 -0.41 -15.73 15.15
C ASP A 59 0.43 -16.02 13.91
N PHE A 60 1.57 -16.68 14.12
CA PHE A 60 2.45 -17.15 13.05
C PHE A 60 2.51 -18.69 13.02
N SER A 61 1.58 -19.39 13.67
CA SER A 61 1.54 -20.86 13.73
C SER A 61 1.26 -21.52 12.40
N LYS A 62 0.60 -20.80 11.50
CA LYS A 62 0.32 -21.24 10.13
C LYS A 62 1.54 -21.08 9.22
N ASN A 63 2.73 -20.91 9.79
CA ASN A 63 3.98 -20.85 9.06
C ASN A 63 4.64 -22.24 8.83
N PHE A 64 5.51 -22.37 7.82
CA PHE A 64 6.33 -23.57 7.57
C PHE A 64 7.50 -23.65 8.56
N LEU A 65 7.12 -23.86 9.83
CA LEU A 65 8.01 -23.92 10.98
C LEU A 65 7.90 -25.26 11.72
N THR A 66 9.03 -25.71 12.23
CA THR A 66 9.18 -26.77 13.24
C THR A 66 9.75 -26.17 14.52
N GLU A 67 9.84 -26.97 15.59
CA GLU A 67 10.49 -26.56 16.85
C GLU A 67 11.95 -26.13 16.65
N ASP A 68 12.65 -26.67 15.64
CA ASP A 68 14.03 -26.31 15.31
C ASP A 68 14.13 -25.01 14.48
N THR A 69 13.07 -24.64 13.75
CA THR A 69 13.14 -23.55 12.76
C THR A 69 13.34 -22.21 13.44
N LEU A 70 12.54 -21.93 14.48
CA LEU A 70 12.57 -20.64 15.16
C LEU A 70 13.92 -20.39 15.89
N PRO A 71 14.47 -21.35 16.66
CA PRO A 71 15.81 -21.22 17.23
C PRO A 71 16.90 -20.92 16.20
N LEU A 72 16.83 -21.53 15.01
CA LEU A 72 17.79 -21.29 13.93
C LEU A 72 17.66 -19.87 13.34
N LEU A 73 16.43 -19.39 13.14
CA LEU A 73 16.17 -18.02 12.69
C LEU A 73 16.65 -16.99 13.72
N VAL A 74 16.36 -17.20 15.01
CA VAL A 74 16.84 -16.34 16.09
C VAL A 74 18.37 -16.38 16.20
N LYS A 75 18.99 -17.55 15.97
CA LYS A 75 20.45 -17.67 15.90
C LYS A 75 21.02 -16.84 14.75
N LEU A 76 20.38 -16.83 13.58
CA LEU A 76 20.78 -15.98 12.46
C LEU A 76 20.71 -14.50 12.85
N ALA A 77 19.64 -14.05 13.53
CA ALA A 77 19.53 -12.68 14.02
C ALA A 77 20.66 -12.29 14.99
N LYS A 78 21.03 -13.20 15.89
CA LYS A 78 22.16 -12.98 16.81
C LYS A 78 23.50 -12.88 16.09
N GLU A 79 23.76 -13.80 15.16
CA GLU A 79 25.00 -13.78 14.35
C GLU A 79 25.07 -12.56 13.41
N ALA A 80 23.92 -12.05 12.98
CA ALA A 80 23.79 -10.81 12.21
C ALA A 80 23.91 -9.53 13.07
N ASN A 81 24.12 -9.65 14.38
CA ASN A 81 24.20 -8.55 15.33
C ASN A 81 22.96 -7.64 15.34
N VAL A 82 21.75 -8.23 15.24
CA VAL A 82 20.51 -7.46 15.19
C VAL A 82 20.31 -6.58 16.42
N GLU A 83 20.61 -7.11 17.61
CA GLU A 83 20.47 -6.38 18.87
C GLU A 83 21.40 -5.17 18.92
N GLN A 84 22.64 -5.31 18.46
CA GLN A 84 23.59 -4.19 18.42
C GLN A 84 23.12 -3.11 17.45
N LEU A 85 22.72 -3.48 16.23
CA LEU A 85 22.27 -2.52 15.21
C LEU A 85 20.98 -1.79 15.63
N ARG A 86 20.08 -2.50 16.29
CA ARG A 86 18.91 -1.89 16.96
C ARG A 86 19.39 -0.88 18.00
N ASP A 87 20.26 -1.29 18.92
CA ASP A 87 20.68 -0.42 20.01
C ASP A 87 21.43 0.82 19.50
N ASP A 88 22.20 0.69 18.43
CA ASP A 88 22.86 1.80 17.72
C ASP A 88 21.83 2.78 17.13
N MET A 89 20.74 2.27 16.52
CA MET A 89 19.62 3.11 16.07
C MET A 89 19.02 3.91 17.25
N PHE A 90 18.75 3.26 18.39
CA PHE A 90 18.16 3.91 19.56
C PHE A 90 19.12 4.87 20.28
N LYS A 91 20.43 4.74 20.06
CA LYS A 91 21.46 5.68 20.55
C LYS A 91 21.65 6.90 19.64
N GLY A 92 21.00 6.94 18.48
CA GLY A 92 21.19 8.02 17.50
C GLY A 92 22.52 7.90 16.73
N GLU A 93 23.12 6.70 16.69
CA GLU A 93 24.33 6.46 15.89
C GLU A 93 24.03 6.64 14.40
N LYS A 94 25.07 7.02 13.64
CA LYS A 94 24.97 7.29 12.20
C LYS A 94 24.90 6.00 11.36
N ILE A 95 23.86 5.21 11.60
CA ILE A 95 23.68 3.91 10.94
C ILE A 95 23.29 4.03 9.46
N ASN A 96 22.83 5.21 9.00
CA ASN A 96 22.78 5.57 7.59
C ASN A 96 24.17 6.06 7.16
N PHE A 97 25.09 5.11 7.04
CA PHE A 97 26.51 5.34 6.81
C PHE A 97 26.83 5.95 5.43
N THR A 98 25.93 5.81 4.47
CA THR A 98 26.10 6.32 3.11
C THR A 98 25.80 7.81 2.98
N GLU A 99 25.01 8.36 3.89
CA GLU A 99 24.73 9.80 3.99
C GLU A 99 25.31 10.44 5.26
N ASP A 100 26.02 9.65 6.08
CA ASP A 100 26.53 10.06 7.39
C ASP A 100 25.44 10.64 8.30
N ARG A 101 24.30 9.95 8.40
CA ARG A 101 23.12 10.38 9.17
C ARG A 101 22.69 9.36 10.22
N ALA A 102 22.15 9.87 11.31
CA ALA A 102 21.36 9.08 12.24
C ALA A 102 20.04 8.63 11.59
N VAL A 103 19.46 7.54 12.09
CA VAL A 103 18.13 7.04 11.69
C VAL A 103 17.27 7.05 12.95
N TYR A 104 16.53 8.14 13.18
CA TYR A 104 16.03 8.43 14.54
C TYR A 104 14.56 8.79 14.65
N HIS A 105 13.73 8.24 13.76
CA HIS A 105 12.28 8.41 13.77
C HIS A 105 11.59 7.96 15.09
N VAL A 106 12.23 7.08 15.87
CA VAL A 106 11.81 6.73 17.24
C VAL A 106 11.78 7.93 18.20
N ALA A 107 12.61 8.95 17.97
CA ALA A 107 12.63 10.17 18.79
C ALA A 107 11.36 11.00 18.62
N LEU A 108 10.73 10.97 17.43
CA LEU A 108 9.52 11.75 17.09
C LEU A 108 8.29 11.35 17.92
N ARG A 109 8.32 10.14 18.47
CA ARG A 109 7.23 9.56 19.27
C ARG A 109 7.72 9.10 20.62
N ASN A 110 8.78 9.72 21.13
CA ASN A 110 9.27 9.48 22.48
C ASN A 110 8.37 10.16 23.52
N THR A 111 7.15 9.64 23.69
CA THR A 111 6.13 10.25 24.58
C THR A 111 6.49 10.21 26.06
N LYS A 112 7.52 9.43 26.43
CA LYS A 112 8.07 9.39 27.79
C LYS A 112 9.16 10.41 28.04
N ASN A 113 9.63 11.10 26.99
CA ASN A 113 10.76 12.03 27.05
C ASN A 113 12.02 11.38 27.62
N ASP A 114 12.26 10.11 27.28
CA ASP A 114 13.53 9.45 27.61
C ASP A 114 14.70 10.23 26.97
N PRO A 115 15.86 10.37 27.62
CA PRO A 115 16.99 11.08 27.03
C PRO A 115 17.42 10.46 25.70
N MET A 116 17.37 11.26 24.63
CA MET A 116 17.70 10.86 23.27
C MET A 116 18.57 11.95 22.64
N GLN A 117 19.68 11.55 22.02
CA GLN A 117 20.69 12.49 21.53
C GLN A 117 21.22 12.09 20.16
N VAL A 118 21.65 13.08 19.38
CA VAL A 118 22.45 12.93 18.17
C VAL A 118 23.64 13.87 18.28
N ASP A 119 24.86 13.38 18.04
CA ASP A 119 26.11 14.16 18.18
C ASP A 119 26.22 14.90 19.53
N GLY A 120 25.78 14.26 20.62
CA GLY A 120 25.79 14.80 21.99
C GLY A 120 24.78 15.91 22.27
N LYS A 121 23.88 16.22 21.33
CA LYS A 121 22.80 17.19 21.50
C LYS A 121 21.48 16.45 21.71
N SER A 122 20.72 16.89 22.70
CA SER A 122 19.37 16.36 22.91
C SER A 122 18.46 16.73 21.73
N VAL A 123 17.67 15.75 21.28
CA VAL A 123 16.66 15.95 20.23
C VAL A 123 15.25 16.08 20.81
N VAL A 124 15.07 15.80 22.09
CA VAL A 124 13.76 15.72 22.76
C VAL A 124 13.08 17.09 22.79
N GLU A 125 13.82 18.14 23.14
CA GLU A 125 13.29 19.51 23.24
C GLU A 125 12.88 20.05 21.87
N GLU A 126 13.65 19.76 20.82
CA GLU A 126 13.33 20.16 19.45
C GLU A 126 12.05 19.48 18.96
N VAL A 127 11.96 18.15 19.15
CA VAL A 127 10.77 17.38 18.78
C VAL A 127 9.53 17.91 19.52
N ASN A 128 9.62 18.08 20.83
CA ASN A 128 8.50 18.56 21.64
C ASN A 128 8.09 19.98 21.27
N SER A 129 9.04 20.88 20.97
CA SER A 129 8.72 22.23 20.51
C SER A 129 7.90 22.22 19.22
N VAL A 130 8.19 21.31 18.28
CA VAL A 130 7.40 21.16 17.05
C VAL A 130 6.04 20.55 17.34
N LEU A 131 5.94 19.54 18.21
CA LEU A 131 4.68 18.94 18.61
C LEU A 131 3.77 19.95 19.33
N ASP A 132 4.31 20.78 20.21
CA ASP A 132 3.58 21.86 20.90
C ASP A 132 3.07 22.90 19.89
N HIS A 133 3.88 23.24 18.89
CA HIS A 133 3.45 24.12 17.81
C HIS A 133 2.34 23.48 16.96
N MET A 134 2.44 22.19 16.64
CA MET A 134 1.37 21.45 15.95
C MET A 134 0.09 21.42 16.79
N LYS A 135 0.20 21.26 18.12
CA LYS A 135 -0.94 21.33 19.05
C LYS A 135 -1.63 22.68 18.95
N GLU A 136 -0.89 23.76 19.18
CA GLU A 136 -1.42 25.13 19.15
C GLU A 136 -2.11 25.42 17.81
N PHE A 137 -1.41 25.18 16.70
CA PHE A 137 -1.94 25.46 15.37
C PHE A 137 -3.17 24.62 15.06
N SER A 138 -3.13 23.32 15.36
CA SER A 138 -4.27 22.43 15.08
C SER A 138 -5.48 22.77 15.93
N GLU A 139 -5.31 23.20 17.18
CA GLU A 139 -6.39 23.67 18.04
C GLU A 139 -7.01 24.97 17.50
N GLN A 140 -6.21 25.94 17.07
CA GLN A 140 -6.71 27.19 16.46
C GLN A 140 -7.54 26.92 15.20
N VAL A 141 -7.07 26.03 14.31
CA VAL A 141 -7.82 25.65 13.09
C VAL A 141 -9.09 24.87 13.44
N ARG A 142 -9.01 23.94 14.38
CA ARG A 142 -10.14 23.08 14.76
C ARG A 142 -11.20 23.81 15.60
N SER A 143 -10.83 24.79 16.43
CA SER A 143 -11.80 25.65 17.14
C SER A 143 -12.47 26.64 16.18
N GLY A 144 -11.84 26.90 15.02
CA GLY A 144 -12.24 27.93 14.09
C GLY A 144 -11.76 29.32 14.50
N GLU A 145 -10.86 29.44 15.46
CA GLU A 145 -10.16 30.70 15.78
C GLU A 145 -9.27 31.14 14.62
N TRP A 146 -8.58 30.19 13.98
CA TRP A 146 -7.87 30.46 12.72
C TRP A 146 -8.88 30.75 11.62
N LYS A 147 -8.81 31.97 11.08
CA LYS A 147 -9.70 32.45 10.02
C LYS A 147 -8.95 32.60 8.70
N GLY A 148 -9.63 32.25 7.61
CA GLY A 148 -9.20 32.64 6.28
C GLY A 148 -9.25 34.16 6.06
N TYR A 149 -8.88 34.62 4.88
CA TYR A 149 -8.78 36.04 4.56
C TYR A 149 -10.14 36.77 4.66
N SER A 150 -11.25 36.06 4.49
CA SER A 150 -12.61 36.62 4.62
C SER A 150 -13.17 36.58 6.04
N GLY A 151 -12.40 36.08 7.02
CA GLY A 151 -12.87 35.92 8.40
C GLY A 151 -13.66 34.64 8.67
N LYS A 152 -13.83 33.77 7.67
CA LYS A 152 -14.49 32.47 7.83
C LYS A 152 -13.54 31.42 8.43
N PRO A 153 -14.06 30.46 9.22
CA PRO A 153 -13.24 29.34 9.71
C PRO A 153 -12.81 28.45 8.54
N ILE A 154 -11.66 27.80 8.68
CA ILE A 154 -11.19 26.80 7.72
C ILE A 154 -12.01 25.51 7.85
N ASP A 155 -12.45 24.98 6.72
CA ASP A 155 -13.18 23.70 6.62
C ASP A 155 -12.50 22.70 5.70
N THR A 156 -11.54 23.14 4.89
CA THR A 156 -10.89 22.30 3.88
C THR A 156 -9.37 22.38 4.05
N ILE A 157 -8.72 21.22 4.15
CA ILE A 157 -7.27 21.08 4.22
C ILE A 157 -6.79 20.38 2.94
N ILE A 158 -5.78 20.93 2.28
CA ILE A 158 -5.13 20.31 1.12
C ILE A 158 -3.65 20.12 1.42
N ASN A 159 -3.24 18.87 1.62
CA ASN A 159 -1.83 18.50 1.80
C ASN A 159 -1.18 18.30 0.42
N ILE A 160 -0.16 19.09 0.10
CA ILE A 160 0.59 18.99 -1.15
C ILE A 160 1.98 18.42 -0.86
N GLY A 161 2.25 17.21 -1.31
CA GLY A 161 3.50 16.49 -1.06
C GLY A 161 3.52 15.17 -1.83
N ILE A 162 4.70 14.56 -2.00
CA ILE A 162 4.83 13.29 -2.73
C ILE A 162 5.64 12.26 -1.93
N GLY A 163 5.40 10.97 -2.18
CA GLY A 163 6.08 9.87 -1.50
C GLY A 163 5.84 9.91 0.01
N GLY A 164 6.91 10.05 0.79
CA GLY A 164 6.82 10.04 2.25
C GLY A 164 6.04 11.23 2.84
N SER A 165 5.96 12.33 2.10
CA SER A 165 5.18 13.53 2.46
C SER A 165 3.69 13.42 2.10
N ASP A 166 3.25 12.26 1.60
CA ASP A 166 1.88 11.98 1.15
C ASP A 166 1.35 10.66 1.71
N LEU A 167 2.01 9.53 1.40
CA LEU A 167 1.47 8.19 1.65
C LEU A 167 1.19 7.90 3.12
N GLY A 168 2.07 8.36 4.03
CA GLY A 168 1.86 8.25 5.47
C GLY A 168 0.61 9.02 5.92
N PRO A 169 0.56 10.35 5.71
CA PRO A 169 -0.62 11.15 6.02
C PRO A 169 -1.93 10.65 5.41
N VAL A 170 -1.93 10.27 4.13
CA VAL A 170 -3.09 9.68 3.43
C VAL A 170 -3.55 8.43 4.17
N MET A 171 -2.64 7.49 4.43
CA MET A 171 -3.00 6.22 5.06
C MET A 171 -3.52 6.42 6.47
N VAL A 172 -2.83 7.21 7.32
CA VAL A 172 -3.24 7.39 8.72
C VAL A 172 -4.59 8.11 8.82
N SER A 173 -4.81 9.15 8.01
CA SER A 173 -6.09 9.88 8.01
C SER A 173 -7.26 9.03 7.53
N GLU A 174 -7.06 8.16 6.52
CA GLU A 174 -8.07 7.20 6.09
C GLU A 174 -8.35 6.14 7.16
N ALA A 175 -7.29 5.60 7.78
CA ALA A 175 -7.39 4.56 8.80
C ALA A 175 -8.07 5.09 10.08
N LEU A 176 -7.83 6.35 10.45
CA LEU A 176 -8.38 7.00 11.65
C LEU A 176 -9.58 7.92 11.35
N LYS A 177 -10.21 7.75 10.19
CA LYS A 177 -11.40 8.51 9.77
C LYS A 177 -12.53 8.56 10.82
N PRO A 178 -12.82 7.51 11.62
CA PRO A 178 -13.81 7.59 12.70
C PRO A 178 -13.55 8.67 13.75
N TYR A 179 -12.30 9.12 13.89
CA TYR A 179 -11.86 10.16 14.83
C TYR A 179 -11.77 11.55 14.18
N GLY A 180 -12.04 11.64 12.88
CA GLY A 180 -11.97 12.87 12.10
C GLY A 180 -12.98 13.92 12.58
N LYS A 181 -12.60 15.20 12.48
CA LYS A 181 -13.51 16.31 12.76
C LYS A 181 -14.62 16.37 11.71
N GLU A 182 -15.86 16.33 12.17
CA GLU A 182 -17.03 16.47 11.31
C GLU A 182 -17.00 17.78 10.52
N GLY A 183 -17.36 17.70 9.23
CA GLY A 183 -17.35 18.83 8.30
C GLY A 183 -15.98 19.28 7.81
N MET A 184 -14.87 18.76 8.35
CA MET A 184 -13.53 19.03 7.81
C MET A 184 -13.24 18.12 6.61
N LYS A 185 -13.00 18.74 5.46
CA LYS A 185 -12.57 18.06 4.24
C LYS A 185 -11.04 17.98 4.22
N LEU A 186 -10.52 16.83 3.80
CA LEU A 186 -9.09 16.60 3.66
C LEU A 186 -8.80 16.06 2.26
N HIS A 187 -7.94 16.77 1.53
CA HIS A 187 -7.44 16.36 0.22
C HIS A 187 -5.93 16.18 0.29
N PHE A 188 -5.43 15.27 -0.53
CA PHE A 188 -4.01 15.01 -0.71
C PHE A 188 -3.68 15.17 -2.17
N VAL A 189 -2.70 16.00 -2.50
CA VAL A 189 -2.27 16.26 -3.89
C VAL A 189 -0.79 15.92 -3.99
N SER A 190 -0.49 14.86 -4.73
CA SER A 190 0.86 14.32 -4.85
C SER A 190 1.34 14.24 -6.29
N ASN A 191 0.56 13.60 -7.16
CA ASN A 191 0.88 13.48 -8.58
C ASN A 191 1.04 14.85 -9.26
N ILE A 192 1.96 14.93 -10.22
CA ILE A 192 2.17 16.10 -11.09
C ILE A 192 1.17 16.17 -12.24
N ASP A 193 0.45 15.08 -12.51
CA ASP A 193 -0.74 15.11 -13.36
C ASP A 193 -1.72 16.18 -12.85
N GLY A 194 -1.97 17.18 -13.69
CA GLY A 194 -2.81 18.34 -13.37
C GLY A 194 -4.23 17.96 -12.94
N THR A 195 -4.71 16.77 -13.30
CA THR A 195 -5.99 16.21 -12.82
C THR A 195 -6.06 16.21 -11.30
N HIS A 196 -4.96 15.88 -10.61
CA HIS A 196 -4.97 15.68 -9.17
C HIS A 196 -5.21 16.98 -8.40
N ILE A 197 -4.49 18.05 -8.77
CA ILE A 197 -4.69 19.37 -8.19
C ILE A 197 -6.03 19.98 -8.66
N ALA A 198 -6.42 19.77 -9.92
CA ALA A 198 -7.67 20.30 -10.45
C ALA A 198 -8.90 19.76 -9.70
N GLU A 199 -8.99 18.44 -9.49
CA GLU A 199 -10.11 17.83 -8.76
C GLU A 199 -10.11 18.21 -7.27
N ALA A 200 -8.94 18.38 -6.64
CA ALA A 200 -8.88 18.89 -5.26
C ALA A 200 -9.38 20.34 -5.14
N LEU A 201 -9.09 21.19 -6.13
CA LEU A 201 -9.48 22.60 -6.11
C LEU A 201 -10.93 22.86 -6.56
N LYS A 202 -11.50 21.96 -7.37
CA LYS A 202 -12.83 22.11 -8.00
C LYS A 202 -13.97 22.37 -7.02
N ASP A 203 -13.99 21.65 -5.90
CA ASP A 203 -15.01 21.78 -4.85
C ASP A 203 -14.51 22.52 -3.60
N SER A 204 -13.34 23.18 -3.72
CA SER A 204 -12.70 23.93 -2.65
C SER A 204 -13.03 25.42 -2.72
N ASN A 205 -13.10 26.08 -1.57
CA ASN A 205 -13.36 27.52 -1.46
C ASN A 205 -12.09 28.26 -1.00
N PRO A 206 -11.54 29.20 -1.77
CA PRO A 206 -10.31 29.91 -1.38
C PRO A 206 -10.44 30.68 -0.07
N GLU A 207 -11.66 31.03 0.37
CA GLU A 207 -11.91 31.67 1.66
C GLU A 207 -11.77 30.73 2.87
N THR A 208 -11.90 29.41 2.69
CA THR A 208 -11.96 28.41 3.78
C THR A 208 -11.00 27.23 3.60
N THR A 209 -10.10 27.30 2.61
CA THR A 209 -9.12 26.25 2.31
C THR A 209 -7.74 26.58 2.84
N LEU A 210 -7.13 25.67 3.59
CA LEU A 210 -5.75 25.74 4.07
C LEU A 210 -4.87 24.74 3.32
N PHE A 211 -3.76 25.20 2.77
CA PHE A 211 -2.77 24.41 2.04
C PHE A 211 -1.57 24.10 2.93
N LEU A 212 -1.23 22.82 3.05
CA LEU A 212 -0.01 22.36 3.72
C LEU A 212 1.01 21.96 2.65
N ILE A 213 2.13 22.69 2.54
CA ILE A 213 3.18 22.38 1.57
C ILE A 213 4.22 21.48 2.25
N ALA A 214 4.17 20.19 1.96
CA ALA A 214 4.97 19.16 2.58
C ALA A 214 6.17 18.76 1.70
N SER A 215 7.32 19.36 1.98
CA SER A 215 8.58 19.04 1.28
C SER A 215 9.78 19.42 2.15
N LYS A 216 10.63 18.43 2.44
CA LYS A 216 11.85 18.62 3.24
C LYS A 216 12.75 19.72 2.68
N THR A 217 12.99 19.68 1.37
CA THR A 217 13.87 20.62 0.66
C THR A 217 13.13 21.87 0.18
N PHE A 218 11.80 21.81 0.09
CA PHE A 218 10.95 22.80 -0.56
C PHE A 218 11.28 23.04 -2.04
N THR A 219 11.94 22.07 -2.68
CA THR A 219 12.40 22.15 -4.08
C THR A 219 11.96 20.96 -4.95
N THR A 220 11.23 20.00 -4.37
CA THR A 220 10.69 18.85 -5.10
C THR A 220 9.83 19.36 -6.27
N ALA A 221 10.13 18.93 -7.50
CA ALA A 221 9.53 19.49 -8.71
C ALA A 221 8.00 19.36 -8.71
N GLU A 222 7.49 18.17 -8.37
CA GLU A 222 6.06 17.89 -8.31
C GLU A 222 5.37 18.74 -7.22
N THR A 223 5.90 18.72 -6.00
CA THR A 223 5.34 19.47 -4.86
C THR A 223 5.35 20.98 -5.12
N THR A 224 6.45 21.54 -5.61
CA THR A 224 6.57 22.98 -5.85
C THR A 224 5.71 23.46 -7.02
N THR A 225 5.55 22.64 -8.06
CA THR A 225 4.65 22.95 -9.18
C THR A 225 3.19 22.95 -8.74
N ASN A 226 2.78 21.93 -7.97
CA ASN A 226 1.43 21.87 -7.39
C ASN A 226 1.19 23.01 -6.40
N ALA A 227 2.16 23.34 -5.54
CA ALA A 227 2.07 24.45 -4.60
C ALA A 227 1.90 25.80 -5.31
N ASN A 228 2.65 26.04 -6.39
CA ASN A 228 2.51 27.25 -7.20
C ASN A 228 1.17 27.30 -7.95
N THR A 229 0.66 26.15 -8.40
CA THR A 229 -0.68 26.05 -9.01
C THR A 229 -1.77 26.41 -8.00
N ALA A 230 -1.71 25.85 -6.78
CA ALA A 230 -2.61 26.19 -5.68
C ALA A 230 -2.51 27.68 -5.28
N LYS A 231 -1.29 28.22 -5.19
CA LYS A 231 -1.05 29.64 -4.91
C LYS A 231 -1.68 30.53 -5.98
N LYS A 232 -1.50 30.22 -7.26
CA LYS A 232 -2.12 30.96 -8.37
C LYS A 232 -3.64 30.94 -8.26
N TRP A 233 -4.23 29.75 -8.11
CA TRP A 233 -5.68 29.59 -7.94
C TRP A 233 -6.23 30.38 -6.74
N PHE A 234 -5.50 30.38 -5.62
CA PHE A 234 -5.88 31.13 -4.43
C PHE A 234 -5.84 32.65 -4.67
N LEU A 235 -4.77 33.15 -5.29
CA LEU A 235 -4.57 34.58 -5.56
C LEU A 235 -5.54 35.15 -6.61
N GLU A 236 -6.22 34.31 -7.40
CA GLU A 236 -7.30 34.76 -8.29
C GLU A 236 -8.51 35.31 -7.53
N LYS A 237 -8.69 34.94 -6.25
CA LYS A 237 -9.81 35.36 -5.39
C LYS A 237 -9.38 36.09 -4.13
N ALA A 238 -8.15 35.89 -3.66
CA ALA A 238 -7.61 36.57 -2.49
C ALA A 238 -7.45 38.09 -2.75
N PRO A 239 -7.58 38.94 -1.71
CA PRO A 239 -7.50 40.39 -1.87
C PRO A 239 -6.08 40.89 -2.19
N ASP A 240 -5.06 40.24 -1.63
CA ASP A 240 -3.64 40.54 -1.84
C ASP A 240 -2.75 39.34 -1.43
N GLU A 241 -1.46 39.42 -1.71
CA GLU A 241 -0.49 38.36 -1.38
C GLU A 241 -0.31 38.14 0.13
N LYS A 242 -0.62 39.11 0.99
CA LYS A 242 -0.51 38.92 2.46
C LYS A 242 -1.52 37.90 2.97
N ALA A 243 -2.57 37.60 2.19
CA ALA A 243 -3.51 36.54 2.49
C ALA A 243 -2.86 35.14 2.48
N ILE A 244 -1.70 34.96 1.82
CA ILE A 244 -0.96 33.68 1.79
C ILE A 244 -0.65 33.20 3.22
N ALA A 245 -0.25 34.10 4.11
CA ALA A 245 0.07 33.78 5.50
C ALA A 245 -1.10 33.17 6.31
N LYS A 246 -2.34 33.28 5.80
CA LYS A 246 -3.54 32.68 6.44
C LYS A 246 -3.97 31.34 5.81
N HIS A 247 -3.43 31.01 4.64
CA HIS A 247 -3.91 29.90 3.81
C HIS A 247 -2.81 28.94 3.38
N PHE A 248 -1.54 29.23 3.63
CA PHE A 248 -0.42 28.36 3.31
C PHE A 248 0.48 28.21 4.54
N VAL A 249 0.83 26.96 4.84
CA VAL A 249 1.82 26.59 5.86
C VAL A 249 2.82 25.60 5.26
N ALA A 250 4.03 25.53 5.82
CA ALA A 250 5.10 24.71 5.28
C ALA A 250 5.52 23.62 6.28
N LEU A 251 5.71 22.40 5.79
CA LEU A 251 6.34 21.29 6.53
C LEU A 251 7.71 21.07 5.88
N SER A 252 8.73 21.76 6.39
CA SER A 252 10.01 21.94 5.69
C SER A 252 11.15 22.29 6.63
N THR A 253 12.38 22.16 6.12
CA THR A 253 13.61 22.61 6.78
C THR A 253 14.25 23.83 6.10
N ASN A 254 13.69 24.28 4.97
CA ASN A 254 14.28 25.29 4.12
C ASN A 254 13.55 26.64 4.25
N GLU A 255 13.87 27.36 5.33
CA GLU A 255 13.26 28.66 5.66
C GLU A 255 13.31 29.66 4.49
N LYS A 256 14.43 29.71 3.76
CA LYS A 256 14.61 30.66 2.63
C LYS A 256 13.63 30.44 1.50
N GLU A 257 13.38 29.19 1.11
CA GLU A 257 12.43 28.90 0.04
C GLU A 257 10.97 29.04 0.52
N VAL A 258 10.71 28.80 1.80
CA VAL A 258 9.40 29.04 2.43
C VAL A 258 9.07 30.54 2.45
N GLU A 259 10.00 31.39 2.88
CA GLU A 259 9.86 32.85 2.86
C GLU A 259 9.67 33.37 1.43
N LYS A 260 10.47 32.88 0.49
CA LYS A 260 10.37 33.25 -0.93
C LYS A 260 9.03 32.85 -1.55
N PHE A 261 8.41 31.77 -1.07
CA PHE A 261 7.05 31.41 -1.48
C PHE A 261 5.99 32.38 -0.92
N GLY A 262 6.29 33.07 0.19
CA GLY A 262 5.40 34.03 0.85
C GLY A 262 4.67 33.45 2.07
N ILE A 263 5.09 32.28 2.56
CA ILE A 263 4.59 31.71 3.82
C ILE A 263 5.31 32.41 4.98
N ASP A 264 4.55 32.80 6.01
CA ASP A 264 5.12 33.29 7.27
C ASP A 264 5.95 32.17 7.92
N THR A 265 7.20 32.44 8.30
CA THR A 265 8.08 31.44 8.91
C THR A 265 7.55 30.92 10.26
N LYS A 266 6.66 31.67 10.91
CA LYS A 266 5.88 31.18 12.07
C LYS A 266 4.96 30.02 11.71
N ASN A 267 4.56 29.90 10.45
CA ASN A 267 3.75 28.79 9.94
C ASN A 267 4.62 27.71 9.27
N MET A 268 5.92 27.69 9.58
CA MET A 268 6.82 26.61 9.17
C MET A 268 6.98 25.62 10.31
N PHE A 269 6.76 24.34 10.01
CA PHE A 269 6.95 23.23 10.93
C PHE A 269 8.19 22.45 10.51
N GLY A 270 9.27 22.64 11.28
CA GLY A 270 10.57 22.01 11.06
C GLY A 270 10.59 20.53 11.41
N PHE A 271 11.55 19.80 10.84
CA PHE A 271 11.90 18.43 11.26
C PHE A 271 13.34 18.12 10.87
N ALA A 272 14.02 17.24 11.61
CA ALA A 272 15.45 17.04 11.42
C ALA A 272 15.82 16.16 10.21
N ASP A 273 17.10 16.16 9.84
CA ASP A 273 17.61 15.44 8.67
C ASP A 273 17.60 13.91 8.84
N TRP A 274 17.72 13.41 10.06
CA TRP A 274 17.59 12.00 10.47
C TRP A 274 16.16 11.43 10.34
N VAL A 275 15.19 12.29 9.99
CA VAL A 275 13.84 11.87 9.59
C VAL A 275 13.85 11.50 8.10
N GLY A 276 13.77 10.19 7.84
CA GLY A 276 13.59 9.65 6.50
C GLY A 276 12.14 9.84 6.03
N GLY A 277 11.94 10.14 4.74
CA GLY A 277 10.62 10.48 4.19
C GLY A 277 9.54 9.43 4.48
N ARG A 278 9.79 8.16 4.16
CA ARG A 278 8.86 7.04 4.43
C ARG A 278 8.62 6.72 5.92
N TYR A 279 9.40 7.35 6.81
CA TYR A 279 9.28 7.27 8.27
C TYR A 279 8.79 8.59 8.89
N SER A 280 8.26 9.53 8.11
CA SER A 280 8.08 10.92 8.55
C SER A 280 6.70 11.27 9.12
N VAL A 281 5.67 10.41 8.99
CA VAL A 281 4.29 10.74 9.44
C VAL A 281 4.19 11.14 10.91
N TRP A 282 5.16 10.72 11.74
CA TRP A 282 5.24 11.04 13.16
C TRP A 282 5.74 12.45 13.47
N SER A 283 6.32 13.12 12.48
CA SER A 283 6.87 14.47 12.59
C SER A 283 5.84 15.53 12.21
N ALA A 284 6.31 16.76 11.94
CA ALA A 284 5.56 17.82 11.26
C ALA A 284 4.78 17.35 10.02
N ILE A 285 5.29 16.35 9.28
CA ILE A 285 4.58 15.76 8.12
C ILE A 285 3.19 15.21 8.50
N GLY A 286 3.00 14.80 9.76
CA GLY A 286 1.71 14.39 10.31
C GLY A 286 0.73 15.51 10.59
N LEU A 287 1.02 16.78 10.26
CA LEU A 287 0.15 17.92 10.60
C LEU A 287 -1.26 17.79 10.01
N SER A 288 -1.41 17.28 8.79
CA SER A 288 -2.73 17.01 8.20
C SER A 288 -3.54 15.99 9.01
N VAL A 289 -2.87 14.96 9.53
CA VAL A 289 -3.49 13.98 10.44
C VAL A 289 -3.90 14.68 11.74
N CYS A 290 -2.99 15.43 12.37
CA CYS A 290 -3.24 16.16 13.61
C CYS A 290 -4.42 17.15 13.48
N LEU A 291 -4.50 17.89 12.37
CA LEU A 291 -5.62 18.78 12.05
C LEU A 291 -6.94 18.01 11.95
N TYR A 292 -6.92 16.82 11.34
CA TYR A 292 -8.11 16.03 11.08
C TYR A 292 -8.64 15.31 12.32
N ILE A 293 -7.79 14.57 13.05
CA ILE A 293 -8.22 13.76 14.21
C ILE A 293 -8.07 14.50 15.55
N GLY A 294 -7.36 15.64 15.57
CA GLY A 294 -7.05 16.40 16.77
C GLY A 294 -5.76 15.96 17.46
N TYR A 295 -5.12 16.89 18.17
CA TYR A 295 -3.81 16.66 18.79
C TYR A 295 -3.81 15.50 19.79
N GLU A 296 -4.82 15.38 20.63
CA GLU A 296 -4.86 14.31 21.65
C GLU A 296 -4.89 12.91 21.02
N ASN A 297 -5.62 12.73 19.92
CA ASN A 297 -5.62 11.47 19.15
C ASN A 297 -4.30 11.28 18.39
N PHE A 298 -3.68 12.35 17.88
CA PHE A 298 -2.35 12.28 17.27
C PHE A 298 -1.28 11.88 18.30
N HIS A 299 -1.34 12.41 19.51
CA HIS A 299 -0.45 12.02 20.61
C HIS A 299 -0.66 10.56 21.04
N GLN A 300 -1.91 10.07 21.06
CA GLN A 300 -2.18 8.62 21.26
C GLN A 300 -1.57 7.76 20.14
N PHE A 301 -1.65 8.22 18.90
CA PHE A 301 -0.98 7.58 17.76
C PHE A 301 0.54 7.51 17.96
N LEU A 302 1.18 8.58 18.43
CA LEU A 302 2.61 8.56 18.82
C LEU A 302 2.87 7.59 19.98
N ALA A 303 2.05 7.61 21.03
CA ALA A 303 2.22 6.77 22.22
C ALA A 303 2.09 5.27 21.91
N GLY A 304 1.19 4.90 20.99
CA GLY A 304 1.08 3.51 20.52
C GLY A 304 2.33 3.04 19.78
N ALA A 305 2.96 3.91 18.99
CA ALA A 305 4.24 3.62 18.36
C ALA A 305 5.38 3.53 19.39
N ASN A 306 5.43 4.44 20.38
CA ASN A 306 6.40 4.37 21.47
C ASN A 306 6.35 3.05 22.23
N ALA A 307 5.15 2.53 22.49
CA ALA A 307 4.95 1.26 23.16
C ALA A 307 5.56 0.09 22.35
N MET A 308 5.40 0.10 21.03
CA MET A 308 6.00 -0.89 20.14
C MET A 308 7.52 -0.69 19.97
N ASP A 309 8.03 0.56 20.02
CA ASP A 309 9.48 0.85 20.06
C ASP A 309 10.13 0.22 21.28
N ARG A 310 9.48 0.33 22.44
CA ARG A 310 9.93 -0.31 23.67
C ARG A 310 9.86 -1.83 23.58
N HIS A 311 8.78 -2.38 23.03
CA HIS A 311 8.67 -3.83 22.78
C HIS A 311 9.83 -4.32 21.92
N PHE A 312 10.13 -3.63 20.82
CA PHE A 312 11.24 -3.96 19.93
C PHE A 312 12.61 -3.87 20.64
N ARG A 313 12.81 -2.85 21.46
CA ARG A 313 14.08 -2.61 22.17
C ARG A 313 14.32 -3.56 23.34
N GLU A 314 13.29 -3.84 24.13
CA GLU A 314 13.42 -4.47 25.44
C GLU A 314 13.13 -5.99 25.41
N THR A 315 12.42 -6.49 24.39
CA THR A 315 11.97 -7.89 24.34
C THR A 315 13.03 -8.83 23.74
N PRO A 316 13.30 -10.01 24.36
CA PRO A 316 14.15 -11.03 23.77
C PRO A 316 13.71 -11.43 22.35
N LEU A 317 14.66 -11.66 21.44
CA LEU A 317 14.39 -11.87 20.01
C LEU A 317 13.33 -12.96 19.73
N GLU A 318 13.33 -14.06 20.47
CA GLU A 318 12.37 -15.16 20.34
C GLU A 318 10.92 -14.82 20.77
N GLN A 319 10.73 -13.70 21.45
CA GLN A 319 9.43 -13.16 21.88
C GLN A 319 9.09 -11.83 21.18
N ASN A 320 10.01 -11.29 20.40
CA ASN A 320 9.93 -9.95 19.84
C ASN A 320 9.16 -9.98 18.51
N ILE A 321 7.98 -9.38 18.49
CA ILE A 321 7.02 -9.53 17.39
C ILE A 321 7.60 -9.00 16.07
N PRO A 322 8.10 -7.74 16.01
CA PRO A 322 8.89 -7.27 14.87
C PRO A 322 9.90 -8.30 14.37
N VAL A 323 10.83 -8.73 15.25
CA VAL A 323 11.95 -9.63 14.90
C VAL A 323 11.45 -10.90 14.24
N LEU A 324 10.40 -11.49 14.81
CA LEU A 324 9.79 -12.69 14.27
C LEU A 324 9.19 -12.43 12.88
N GLY A 325 8.51 -11.30 12.67
CA GLY A 325 8.02 -10.88 11.36
C GLY A 325 9.15 -10.75 10.33
N GLY A 326 10.25 -10.08 10.70
CA GLY A 326 11.41 -9.91 9.82
C GLY A 326 12.10 -11.23 9.47
N LEU A 327 12.25 -12.10 10.46
CA LEU A 327 12.82 -13.44 10.27
C LEU A 327 11.94 -14.35 9.41
N LEU A 328 10.62 -14.24 9.50
CA LEU A 328 9.71 -14.96 8.60
C LEU A 328 9.85 -14.46 7.16
N SER A 329 9.98 -13.14 6.95
CA SER A 329 10.23 -12.60 5.62
C SER A 329 11.53 -13.14 5.01
N VAL A 330 12.63 -13.16 5.79
CA VAL A 330 13.91 -13.79 5.39
C VAL A 330 13.72 -15.28 5.09
N TRP A 331 12.98 -16.00 5.94
CA TRP A 331 12.70 -17.42 5.75
C TRP A 331 12.03 -17.70 4.38
N TYR A 332 11.03 -16.91 4.01
CA TYR A 332 10.34 -17.12 2.73
C TYR A 332 11.08 -16.56 1.53
N SER A 333 11.66 -15.37 1.65
CA SER A 333 12.39 -14.72 0.57
C SER A 333 13.61 -15.57 0.19
N ASP A 334 14.48 -15.86 1.15
CA ASP A 334 15.80 -16.43 0.88
C ASP A 334 15.82 -17.96 0.77
N PHE A 335 15.00 -18.66 1.53
CA PHE A 335 15.01 -20.13 1.55
C PHE A 335 13.91 -20.73 0.66
N PHE A 336 12.69 -20.17 0.70
CA PHE A 336 11.60 -20.62 -0.18
C PHE A 336 11.56 -19.90 -1.54
N GLY A 337 12.33 -18.81 -1.73
CA GLY A 337 12.37 -18.06 -2.99
C GLY A 337 11.11 -17.23 -3.27
N ALA A 338 10.35 -16.86 -2.23
CA ALA A 338 9.14 -16.06 -2.37
C ALA A 338 9.48 -14.61 -2.70
N GLN A 339 9.12 -14.18 -3.92
CA GLN A 339 9.43 -12.83 -4.42
C GLN A 339 8.41 -11.77 -4.01
N THR A 340 7.25 -12.19 -3.50
CA THR A 340 6.12 -11.31 -3.23
C THR A 340 5.55 -11.56 -1.85
N HIS A 341 5.11 -10.50 -1.17
CA HIS A 341 4.45 -10.56 0.13
C HIS A 341 3.10 -9.84 0.06
N LEU A 342 2.03 -10.53 0.45
CA LEU A 342 0.67 -9.98 0.44
C LEU A 342 0.37 -9.32 1.79
N VAL A 343 -0.19 -8.10 1.77
CA VAL A 343 -0.79 -7.49 2.96
C VAL A 343 -2.28 -7.29 2.71
N ALA A 344 -3.13 -8.02 3.41
CA ALA A 344 -4.58 -8.00 3.22
C ALA A 344 -5.29 -7.56 4.51
N PRO A 345 -5.57 -6.25 4.68
CA PRO A 345 -6.39 -5.79 5.79
C PRO A 345 -7.85 -6.21 5.59
N PHE A 346 -8.42 -6.90 6.55
CA PHE A 346 -9.87 -7.08 6.70
C PHE A 346 -10.44 -5.87 7.44
N ASP A 347 -10.18 -4.70 6.86
CA ASP A 347 -10.61 -3.39 7.36
C ASP A 347 -10.60 -2.40 6.19
N GLN A 348 -11.73 -1.74 5.95
CA GLN A 348 -11.88 -0.82 4.82
C GLN A 348 -11.20 0.54 5.05
N TYR A 349 -11.06 0.99 6.30
CA TYR A 349 -10.32 2.22 6.61
C TYR A 349 -8.82 2.03 6.33
N MET A 350 -8.30 0.81 6.44
CA MET A 350 -6.92 0.45 6.11
C MET A 350 -6.65 0.25 4.60
N HIS A 351 -7.49 0.73 3.69
CA HIS A 351 -7.31 0.52 2.24
C HIS A 351 -6.03 1.07 1.64
N ARG A 352 -5.46 2.12 2.24
CA ARG A 352 -4.16 2.69 1.83
C ARG A 352 -2.96 2.06 2.54
N PHE A 353 -3.19 1.13 3.46
CA PHE A 353 -2.13 0.48 4.22
C PHE A 353 -1.15 -0.31 3.34
N PRO A 354 -1.59 -1.14 2.37
CA PRO A 354 -0.66 -1.80 1.46
C PRO A 354 0.21 -0.82 0.66
N ALA A 355 -0.39 0.27 0.14
CA ALA A 355 0.33 1.29 -0.62
C ALA A 355 1.37 2.05 0.22
N TYR A 356 1.05 2.33 1.49
CA TYR A 356 2.03 2.89 2.42
C TYR A 356 3.21 1.94 2.66
N LEU A 357 2.93 0.65 2.89
CA LEU A 357 3.96 -0.35 3.13
C LEU A 357 4.84 -0.63 1.93
N GLN A 358 4.31 -0.50 0.70
CA GLN A 358 5.10 -0.59 -0.52
C GLN A 358 6.28 0.38 -0.47
N GLN A 359 6.03 1.65 -0.15
CA GLN A 359 7.12 2.61 0.00
C GLN A 359 8.01 2.26 1.19
N LEU A 360 7.41 1.97 2.35
CA LEU A 360 8.16 1.69 3.57
C LEU A 360 9.15 0.52 3.40
N SER A 361 8.72 -0.57 2.78
CA SER A 361 9.51 -1.78 2.59
C SER A 361 10.37 -1.70 1.34
N MET A 362 9.77 -1.48 0.16
CA MET A 362 10.46 -1.66 -1.11
C MET A 362 11.51 -0.56 -1.36
N GLU A 363 11.27 0.67 -0.91
CA GLU A 363 12.26 1.76 -0.99
C GLU A 363 13.39 1.58 0.06
N SER A 364 13.09 0.95 1.20
CA SER A 364 14.09 0.63 2.24
C SER A 364 14.99 -0.53 1.82
N ASN A 365 14.38 -1.64 1.40
CA ASN A 365 15.01 -2.96 1.30
C ASN A 365 15.21 -3.43 -0.14
N GLY A 366 14.68 -2.73 -1.15
CA GLY A 366 14.93 -2.97 -2.58
C GLY A 366 16.33 -2.52 -3.00
N LYS A 367 17.36 -3.18 -2.46
CA LYS A 367 18.76 -2.76 -2.53
C LYS A 367 19.66 -3.91 -2.98
N ALA A 368 20.81 -3.58 -3.55
CA ALA A 368 21.74 -4.56 -4.14
C ALA A 368 23.17 -4.51 -3.60
N ILE A 369 23.52 -3.52 -2.76
CA ILE A 369 24.90 -3.28 -2.27
C ILE A 369 24.93 -3.26 -0.75
N THR A 370 25.73 -4.15 -0.14
CA THR A 370 25.85 -4.30 1.30
C THR A 370 26.60 -3.14 1.98
N ARG A 371 26.61 -3.13 3.33
CA ARG A 371 27.42 -2.24 4.20
C ARG A 371 28.94 -2.37 3.98
N SER A 372 29.40 -3.49 3.43
CA SER A 372 30.82 -3.66 3.04
C SER A 372 31.13 -3.05 1.68
N GLY A 373 30.11 -2.70 0.89
CA GLY A 373 30.24 -2.21 -0.49
C GLY A 373 30.19 -3.31 -1.54
N ASP A 374 29.93 -4.56 -1.15
CA ASP A 374 29.84 -5.70 -2.05
C ASP A 374 28.40 -5.87 -2.60
N TYR A 375 28.27 -6.48 -3.77
CA TYR A 375 26.98 -6.95 -4.24
C TYR A 375 26.44 -8.07 -3.35
N VAL A 376 25.14 -8.02 -3.07
CA VAL A 376 24.42 -9.10 -2.35
C VAL A 376 24.44 -10.40 -3.16
N LYS A 377 24.56 -11.54 -2.47
CA LYS A 377 24.52 -12.89 -3.05
C LYS A 377 23.29 -13.69 -2.61
N TYR A 378 22.28 -12.99 -2.13
CA TYR A 378 20.99 -13.46 -1.60
C TYR A 378 19.91 -12.47 -2.03
N THR A 379 18.64 -12.75 -1.75
CA THR A 379 17.54 -11.84 -2.13
C THR A 379 17.34 -10.78 -1.05
N THR A 380 16.78 -9.63 -1.43
CA THR A 380 16.52 -8.53 -0.50
C THR A 380 15.01 -8.30 -0.37
N GLY A 381 14.55 -7.04 -0.32
CA GLY A 381 13.15 -6.72 -0.04
C GLY A 381 12.18 -7.39 -1.04
N PRO A 382 11.11 -8.04 -0.56
CA PRO A 382 10.10 -8.63 -1.43
C PRO A 382 9.21 -7.55 -2.08
N ILE A 383 8.49 -7.91 -3.14
CA ILE A 383 7.47 -7.05 -3.73
C ILE A 383 6.21 -7.11 -2.85
N LEU A 384 5.86 -5.99 -2.21
CA LEU A 384 4.63 -5.89 -1.43
C LEU A 384 3.44 -5.53 -2.32
N PHE A 385 2.31 -6.20 -2.11
CA PHE A 385 1.04 -5.85 -2.74
C PHE A 385 -0.13 -6.19 -1.82
N GLY A 386 -1.30 -5.63 -2.11
CA GLY A 386 -2.47 -5.92 -1.30
C GLY A 386 -3.64 -4.98 -1.56
N GLU A 387 -4.82 -5.43 -1.13
CA GLU A 387 -6.09 -4.71 -1.14
C GLU A 387 -6.90 -5.15 0.08
N PRO A 388 -7.87 -4.35 0.56
CA PRO A 388 -8.80 -4.80 1.59
C PRO A 388 -9.51 -6.09 1.23
N ALA A 389 -9.63 -6.96 2.22
CA ALA A 389 -10.55 -8.09 2.17
C ALA A 389 -11.91 -7.66 2.75
N THR A 390 -13.03 -8.16 2.21
CA THR A 390 -13.14 -9.34 1.34
C THR A 390 -12.95 -9.07 -0.15
N ASN A 391 -12.83 -7.81 -0.61
CA ASN A 391 -12.70 -7.48 -2.04
C ASN A 391 -11.54 -8.24 -2.72
N ALA A 392 -10.38 -8.33 -2.06
CA ALA A 392 -9.23 -9.09 -2.54
C ALA A 392 -9.55 -10.58 -2.85
N GLN A 393 -10.49 -11.17 -2.11
CA GLN A 393 -10.94 -12.55 -2.30
C GLN A 393 -11.60 -12.75 -3.67
N HIS A 394 -12.25 -11.71 -4.17
CA HIS A 394 -12.97 -11.68 -5.44
C HIS A 394 -12.15 -11.05 -6.58
N SER A 395 -10.84 -10.83 -6.37
CA SER A 395 -9.93 -10.29 -7.37
C SER A 395 -8.78 -11.25 -7.65
N PHE A 396 -7.81 -11.36 -6.75
CA PHE A 396 -6.56 -12.08 -6.99
C PHE A 396 -6.34 -13.30 -6.07
N PHE A 397 -7.23 -13.59 -5.12
CA PHE A 397 -7.09 -14.78 -4.26
C PHE A 397 -7.21 -16.09 -5.04
N GLN A 398 -7.81 -16.08 -6.23
CA GLN A 398 -7.73 -17.22 -7.17
C GLN A 398 -6.27 -17.62 -7.43
N LEU A 399 -5.38 -16.65 -7.68
CA LEU A 399 -3.94 -16.90 -7.86
C LEU A 399 -3.31 -17.35 -6.54
N LEU A 400 -3.72 -16.75 -5.42
CA LEU A 400 -3.22 -17.09 -4.08
C LEU A 400 -3.48 -18.56 -3.73
N HIS A 401 -4.67 -19.09 -4.07
CA HIS A 401 -5.07 -20.47 -3.80
C HIS A 401 -4.55 -21.44 -4.87
N GLN A 402 -4.82 -21.18 -6.15
CA GLN A 402 -4.63 -22.15 -7.24
C GLN A 402 -3.54 -21.78 -8.25
N GLY A 403 -2.80 -20.67 -8.06
CA GLY A 403 -1.70 -20.25 -8.94
C GLY A 403 -0.44 -21.13 -8.88
N THR A 404 0.74 -20.56 -9.16
CA THR A 404 2.03 -21.30 -9.14
C THR A 404 3.12 -20.59 -8.33
N LYS A 405 2.74 -19.56 -7.58
CA LYS A 405 3.63 -18.65 -6.83
C LYS A 405 3.32 -18.75 -5.34
N LEU A 406 4.33 -18.81 -4.47
CA LEU A 406 4.13 -18.74 -3.02
C LEU A 406 4.24 -17.31 -2.62
N ILE A 407 3.22 -16.93 -1.86
CA ILE A 407 2.97 -15.57 -1.48
C ILE A 407 2.69 -15.64 0.02
N PRO A 408 3.69 -15.48 0.89
CA PRO A 408 3.43 -15.18 2.29
C PRO A 408 2.46 -14.00 2.38
N ALA A 409 1.54 -14.05 3.33
CA ALA A 409 0.50 -13.06 3.49
C ALA A 409 0.32 -12.65 4.95
N ASP A 410 0.06 -11.37 5.17
CA ASP A 410 -0.35 -10.84 6.47
C ASP A 410 -1.83 -10.48 6.40
N PHE A 411 -2.63 -11.12 7.24
CA PHE A 411 -4.04 -10.81 7.39
C PHE A 411 -4.22 -10.00 8.68
N ILE A 412 -4.84 -8.83 8.56
CA ILE A 412 -4.96 -7.88 9.67
C ILE A 412 -6.44 -7.59 9.89
N MET A 413 -6.92 -7.68 11.13
CA MET A 413 -8.32 -7.38 11.45
C MET A 413 -8.46 -6.80 12.86
N ALA A 414 -9.29 -5.78 13.03
CA ALA A 414 -9.74 -5.37 14.36
C ALA A 414 -10.83 -6.33 14.86
N ALA A 415 -10.75 -6.78 16.12
CA ALA A 415 -11.80 -7.64 16.70
C ALA A 415 -13.15 -6.90 16.77
N GLU A 416 -13.10 -5.60 17.08
CA GLU A 416 -14.25 -4.72 17.19
C GLU A 416 -14.32 -3.76 16.00
N SER A 417 -15.51 -3.59 15.43
CA SER A 417 -15.75 -2.63 14.35
C SER A 417 -16.07 -1.25 14.90
N HIS A 418 -15.57 -0.20 14.25
CA HIS A 418 -16.05 1.17 14.46
C HIS A 418 -17.51 1.38 14.03
N ASN A 419 -18.04 0.49 13.18
CA ASN A 419 -19.37 0.55 12.61
C ASN A 419 -20.14 -0.75 12.92
N PRO A 420 -20.79 -0.87 14.09
CA PRO A 420 -21.49 -2.09 14.52
C PRO A 420 -22.86 -2.27 13.84
N VAL A 421 -22.89 -2.17 12.50
CA VAL A 421 -24.09 -2.26 11.66
C VAL A 421 -24.83 -3.57 11.92
N GLU A 422 -26.15 -3.46 12.09
CA GLU A 422 -27.05 -4.60 12.36
C GLU A 422 -26.59 -5.46 13.53
N GLY A 423 -26.15 -4.81 14.63
CA GLY A 423 -25.68 -5.51 15.82
C GLY A 423 -24.44 -6.37 15.54
N ASN A 424 -23.48 -5.82 14.80
CA ASN A 424 -22.24 -6.48 14.37
C ASN A 424 -22.42 -7.67 13.40
N LEU A 425 -23.52 -7.74 12.63
CA LEU A 425 -23.66 -8.78 11.60
C LEU A 425 -22.50 -8.73 10.59
N HIS A 426 -22.21 -7.55 10.06
CA HIS A 426 -21.13 -7.34 9.10
C HIS A 426 -19.77 -7.73 9.67
N GLN A 427 -19.48 -7.36 10.92
CA GLN A 427 -18.22 -7.71 11.57
C GLN A 427 -18.07 -9.22 11.77
N ARG A 428 -19.15 -9.93 12.12
CA ARG A 428 -19.14 -11.40 12.23
C ARG A 428 -18.88 -12.06 10.87
N MET A 429 -19.47 -11.55 9.80
CA MET A 429 -19.24 -12.05 8.43
C MET A 429 -17.81 -11.74 7.93
N LEU A 430 -17.27 -10.58 8.29
CA LEU A 430 -15.88 -10.22 7.98
C LEU A 430 -14.90 -11.16 8.71
N ALA A 431 -15.13 -11.39 10.00
CA ALA A 431 -14.35 -12.32 10.82
C ALA A 431 -14.43 -13.76 10.32
N SER A 432 -15.62 -14.24 9.91
CA SER A 432 -15.74 -15.60 9.36
C SER A 432 -14.89 -15.77 8.10
N ASN A 433 -14.86 -14.76 7.23
CA ASN A 433 -14.00 -14.74 6.05
C ASN A 433 -12.51 -14.66 6.40
N PHE A 434 -12.12 -13.85 7.39
CA PHE A 434 -10.75 -13.74 7.89
C PHE A 434 -10.19 -15.07 8.37
N PHE A 435 -10.97 -15.81 9.17
CA PHE A 435 -10.59 -17.13 9.65
C PHE A 435 -10.62 -18.17 8.54
N ALA A 436 -11.70 -18.22 7.76
CA ALA A 436 -11.88 -19.22 6.69
C ALA A 436 -10.82 -19.12 5.60
N GLN A 437 -10.43 -17.91 5.17
CA GLN A 437 -9.40 -17.76 4.13
C GLN A 437 -8.06 -18.35 4.55
N SER A 438 -7.68 -18.16 5.82
CA SER A 438 -6.44 -18.74 6.32
C SER A 438 -6.47 -20.24 6.50
N GLU A 439 -7.60 -20.75 6.95
CA GLU A 439 -7.81 -22.17 7.09
C GLU A 439 -7.78 -22.82 5.70
N ALA A 440 -8.42 -22.22 4.72
CA ALA A 440 -8.41 -22.69 3.33
C ALA A 440 -6.99 -22.74 2.74
N LEU A 441 -6.17 -21.70 2.95
CA LEU A 441 -4.76 -21.70 2.52
C LEU A 441 -3.94 -22.79 3.23
N MET A 442 -4.20 -23.02 4.51
CA MET A 442 -3.50 -24.03 5.30
C MET A 442 -3.92 -25.46 4.93
N ILE A 443 -5.22 -25.74 4.81
CA ILE A 443 -5.76 -27.11 4.69
C ILE A 443 -5.84 -27.53 3.23
N GLY A 444 -6.26 -26.63 2.34
CA GLY A 444 -6.58 -26.96 0.96
C GLY A 444 -7.78 -27.91 0.85
N LYS A 445 -7.90 -28.57 -0.31
CA LYS A 445 -9.02 -29.46 -0.64
C LYS A 445 -8.55 -30.59 -1.54
N THR A 446 -8.63 -31.82 -1.05
CA THR A 446 -8.12 -33.01 -1.73
C THR A 446 -9.08 -33.50 -2.82
N PRO A 447 -8.61 -34.30 -3.80
CA PRO A 447 -9.45 -34.93 -4.80
C PRO A 447 -10.60 -35.73 -4.19
N ASP A 448 -10.34 -36.46 -3.10
CA ASP A 448 -11.35 -37.29 -2.45
C ASP A 448 -12.43 -36.44 -1.81
N THR A 449 -12.07 -35.31 -1.17
CA THR A 449 -13.05 -34.34 -0.66
C THR A 449 -13.88 -33.77 -1.81
N VAL A 450 -13.25 -33.37 -2.91
CA VAL A 450 -13.94 -32.82 -4.09
C VAL A 450 -14.88 -33.84 -4.74
N LYS A 451 -14.47 -35.11 -4.83
CA LYS A 451 -15.31 -36.21 -5.33
C LYS A 451 -16.49 -36.48 -4.40
N ALA A 452 -16.27 -36.49 -3.08
CA ALA A 452 -17.31 -36.69 -2.08
C ALA A 452 -18.39 -35.59 -2.11
N GLU A 453 -18.06 -34.39 -2.56
CA GLU A 453 -19.00 -33.29 -2.81
C GLU A 453 -19.77 -33.41 -4.14
N GLY A 454 -19.54 -34.47 -4.91
CA GLY A 454 -20.26 -34.73 -6.15
C GLY A 454 -19.68 -34.01 -7.39
N ALA A 455 -18.41 -33.61 -7.36
CA ALA A 455 -17.77 -33.06 -8.55
C ALA A 455 -17.65 -34.11 -9.68
N PRO A 456 -18.02 -33.77 -10.93
CA PRO A 456 -17.74 -34.63 -12.09
C PRO A 456 -16.24 -34.94 -12.20
N GLU A 457 -15.90 -36.15 -12.62
CA GLU A 457 -14.52 -36.66 -12.64
C GLU A 457 -13.55 -35.71 -13.36
N GLY A 458 -13.93 -35.20 -14.54
CA GLY A 458 -13.12 -34.25 -15.31
C GLY A 458 -12.93 -32.88 -14.65
N LEU A 459 -13.76 -32.51 -13.67
CA LEU A 459 -13.64 -31.25 -12.92
C LEU A 459 -12.94 -31.39 -11.58
N VAL A 460 -12.64 -32.62 -11.13
CA VAL A 460 -11.96 -32.85 -9.84
C VAL A 460 -10.64 -32.09 -9.77
N PRO A 461 -9.71 -32.17 -10.75
CA PRO A 461 -8.44 -31.45 -10.68
C PRO A 461 -8.59 -29.92 -10.58
N HIS A 462 -9.62 -29.36 -11.24
CA HIS A 462 -9.88 -27.92 -11.26
C HIS A 462 -10.46 -27.39 -9.95
N LYS A 463 -11.18 -28.25 -9.20
CA LYS A 463 -11.80 -27.91 -7.91
C LYS A 463 -10.92 -28.30 -6.71
N CYS A 464 -9.82 -29.00 -6.98
CA CYS A 464 -8.81 -29.28 -5.97
C CYS A 464 -8.08 -28.00 -5.58
N HIS A 465 -7.83 -27.89 -4.28
CA HIS A 465 -6.91 -26.92 -3.71
C HIS A 465 -5.75 -27.75 -3.17
N LEU A 466 -5.05 -28.41 -4.10
CA LEU A 466 -4.10 -29.48 -3.83
C LEU A 466 -2.69 -28.95 -3.58
N LYS A 467 -2.00 -29.61 -2.64
CA LYS A 467 -0.61 -29.35 -2.26
C LYS A 467 0.44 -30.12 -3.08
N GLU A 468 0.08 -31.20 -3.79
CA GLU A 468 1.05 -32.24 -4.20
C GLU A 468 1.56 -32.19 -5.65
N TYR A 469 1.01 -31.40 -6.57
CA TYR A 469 1.44 -31.43 -8.00
C TYR A 469 2.38 -30.30 -8.43
N SER A 470 2.90 -29.54 -7.48
CA SER A 470 3.95 -28.56 -7.74
C SER A 470 4.87 -28.60 -6.54
N SER A 471 6.11 -29.00 -6.75
CA SER A 471 7.20 -28.91 -5.78
C SER A 471 7.59 -27.43 -5.52
N ARG A 472 6.61 -26.54 -5.55
CA ARG A 472 6.67 -25.10 -5.38
C ARG A 472 5.32 -24.72 -4.78
N MET A 473 5.40 -24.25 -3.55
CA MET A 473 4.83 -22.96 -3.18
C MET A 473 3.30 -22.85 -2.99
N LYS A 474 2.81 -22.47 -1.78
CA LYS A 474 1.76 -21.42 -1.57
C LYS A 474 1.37 -21.04 -0.14
N ALA A 475 0.65 -19.91 -0.10
CA ALA A 475 0.60 -18.80 0.85
C ALA A 475 0.42 -19.07 2.34
N GLN A 476 0.71 -18.03 3.11
CA GLN A 476 0.87 -18.12 4.55
C GLN A 476 0.38 -16.89 5.28
N LYS A 477 0.29 -16.96 6.60
CA LYS A 477 -0.44 -16.02 7.42
C LYS A 477 0.36 -15.53 8.62
N ASN A 478 0.32 -14.22 8.86
CA ASN A 478 0.34 -13.66 10.20
C ASN A 478 -1.03 -13.04 10.51
N ASP A 479 -1.68 -13.45 11.63
CA ASP A 479 -2.88 -12.75 12.13
C ASP A 479 -2.47 -11.61 13.04
N PHE A 480 -2.98 -10.40 12.76
CA PHE A 480 -2.91 -9.26 13.67
C PHE A 480 -4.29 -8.87 14.17
N GLY A 481 -4.46 -8.85 15.48
CA GLY A 481 -5.58 -8.17 16.14
C GLY A 481 -5.14 -6.79 16.65
N SER A 482 -5.89 -5.72 16.36
CA SER A 482 -5.85 -4.39 17.02
C SER A 482 -4.81 -3.31 16.60
N LEU A 483 -5.32 -2.07 16.75
CA LEU A 483 -4.83 -0.69 16.54
C LEU A 483 -3.77 -0.40 15.45
N ILE A 484 -4.09 0.64 14.66
CA ILE A 484 -3.30 1.11 13.50
C ILE A 484 -1.87 1.51 13.91
N ALA A 485 -1.66 2.17 15.05
CA ALA A 485 -0.34 2.70 15.41
C ALA A 485 0.68 1.62 15.80
N PRO A 486 0.39 0.65 16.68
CA PRO A 486 1.34 -0.41 16.97
C PRO A 486 1.43 -1.43 15.82
N ALA A 487 0.39 -1.64 15.01
CA ALA A 487 0.48 -2.44 13.76
C ALA A 487 1.39 -1.77 12.71
N TYR A 488 1.28 -0.45 12.55
CA TYR A 488 2.16 0.35 11.70
C TYR A 488 3.59 0.34 12.22
N GLN A 489 3.78 0.49 13.55
CA GLN A 489 5.10 0.49 14.13
C GLN A 489 5.75 -0.89 14.10
N PHE A 490 4.97 -1.95 14.32
CA PHE A 490 5.39 -3.33 14.12
C PHE A 490 6.00 -3.52 12.72
N LEU A 491 5.29 -3.07 11.68
CA LEU A 491 5.76 -3.23 10.30
C LEU A 491 6.99 -2.36 10.00
N SER A 492 7.09 -1.14 10.54
CA SER A 492 8.31 -0.35 10.36
C SER A 492 9.54 -0.95 11.04
N HIS A 493 9.39 -1.58 12.21
CA HIS A 493 10.48 -2.34 12.83
C HIS A 493 10.81 -3.63 12.09
N ASN A 494 9.79 -4.37 11.60
CA ASN A 494 9.98 -5.55 10.76
C ASN A 494 10.82 -5.22 9.51
N GLU A 495 10.56 -4.08 8.86
CA GLU A 495 11.34 -3.64 7.72
C GLU A 495 12.75 -3.14 8.10
N ILE A 496 12.91 -2.52 9.28
CA ILE A 496 14.23 -2.18 9.84
C ILE A 496 15.02 -3.46 10.12
N GLU A 497 14.40 -4.54 10.56
CA GLU A 497 15.09 -5.80 10.84
C GLU A 497 15.41 -6.58 9.57
N GLN A 498 14.53 -6.58 8.56
CA GLN A 498 14.90 -7.05 7.24
C GLN A 498 16.14 -6.32 6.73
N PHE A 499 16.28 -5.01 6.98
CA PHE A 499 17.51 -4.28 6.69
C PHE A 499 18.72 -4.73 7.52
N VAL A 500 18.54 -4.93 8.82
CA VAL A 500 19.60 -5.36 9.72
C VAL A 500 20.10 -6.77 9.31
N MET A 501 19.19 -7.63 8.84
CA MET A 501 19.47 -8.98 8.38
C MET A 501 19.96 -9.05 6.93
N SER A 502 19.55 -8.10 6.08
CA SER A 502 19.99 -8.01 4.68
C SER A 502 21.24 -7.15 4.50
N PHE A 503 21.72 -6.48 5.55
CA PHE A 503 22.96 -5.70 5.58
C PHE A 503 23.11 -4.65 4.48
N VAL A 504 22.01 -4.04 4.04
CA VAL A 504 21.98 -2.98 3.00
C VAL A 504 21.87 -1.58 3.63
N SER A 505 21.58 -0.48 2.90
CA SER A 505 21.38 0.89 3.47
C SER A 505 19.89 1.26 3.58
N LEU A 506 19.42 1.69 4.77
CA LEU A 506 18.00 1.79 5.17
C LEU A 506 17.29 3.04 4.65
N GLN A 507 18.02 4.15 4.54
CA GLN A 507 17.46 5.48 4.29
C GLN A 507 18.04 6.17 3.07
N ASN A 508 18.97 5.51 2.37
CA ASN A 508 19.42 6.00 1.09
C ASN A 508 18.30 5.92 0.06
N ASP A 509 17.97 7.09 -0.46
CA ASP A 509 17.22 7.25 -1.68
C ASP A 509 18.18 7.77 -2.76
N GLN A 510 18.47 6.91 -3.73
CA GLN A 510 18.86 7.38 -5.05
C GLN A 510 17.54 7.77 -5.71
N GLY A 511 17.02 8.97 -5.37
CA GLY A 511 15.99 9.59 -6.19
C GLY A 511 16.42 9.51 -7.66
N PRO A 512 15.48 9.43 -8.62
CA PRO A 512 15.82 9.28 -10.04
C PRO A 512 16.95 10.24 -10.36
N ALA A 513 18.10 9.69 -10.79
CA ALA A 513 19.39 10.34 -10.97
C ALA A 513 19.37 11.83 -10.57
N LYS A 514 19.90 12.18 -9.39
CA LYS A 514 20.17 13.57 -8.96
C LYS A 514 21.20 14.29 -9.86
N ASP A 515 21.35 13.87 -11.11
CA ASP A 515 21.88 14.72 -12.15
C ASP A 515 20.85 15.80 -12.36
N LYS A 516 21.29 17.04 -12.10
CA LYS A 516 20.51 18.24 -12.31
C LYS A 516 19.88 18.17 -13.70
N LEU A 517 18.58 17.88 -13.79
CA LEU A 517 17.73 18.34 -14.89
C LEU A 517 17.56 19.86 -14.69
N ASN A 518 18.67 20.57 -14.83
CA ASN A 518 18.71 22.00 -14.99
C ASN A 518 18.37 22.23 -16.47
N PHE A 519 17.11 22.56 -16.76
CA PHE A 519 16.77 23.16 -18.03
C PHE A 519 17.36 24.58 -18.06
N GLY A 520 18.68 24.66 -18.32
CA GLY A 520 19.44 25.90 -18.32
C GLY A 520 20.94 25.65 -18.17
N GLY A 521 21.63 25.50 -19.29
CA GLY A 521 23.10 25.52 -19.37
C GLY A 521 23.67 24.51 -20.37
N GLU A 522 24.32 25.03 -21.41
CA GLU A 522 24.94 24.29 -22.52
C GLU A 522 26.04 23.31 -22.05
N ASP A 523 25.83 22.00 -22.26
CA ASP A 523 26.88 20.96 -22.18
C ASP A 523 26.90 20.15 -23.49
N PRO A 524 28.01 20.16 -24.28
CA PRO A 524 28.06 19.59 -25.62
C PRO A 524 28.17 18.05 -25.67
N THR A 525 27.99 17.34 -24.56
CA THR A 525 28.00 15.85 -24.55
C THR A 525 26.61 15.21 -24.73
N ILE A 526 25.57 16.03 -24.91
CA ILE A 526 24.16 15.62 -25.04
C ILE A 526 23.70 15.46 -26.53
N GLU A 527 24.51 15.79 -27.54
CA GLU A 527 24.04 15.81 -28.94
C GLU A 527 23.64 14.44 -29.55
N VAL A 528 24.12 13.31 -29.02
CA VAL A 528 23.87 11.98 -29.64
C VAL A 528 22.60 11.29 -29.08
N ALA A 529 22.17 11.64 -27.86
CA ALA A 529 20.93 11.14 -27.28
C ALA A 529 19.72 12.02 -27.63
N GLU A 530 19.92 13.35 -27.73
CA GLU A 530 18.87 14.29 -28.14
C GLU A 530 18.44 14.10 -29.59
N ALA A 531 19.35 13.78 -30.52
CA ALA A 531 18.99 13.60 -31.94
C ALA A 531 18.05 12.40 -32.20
N ARG A 532 18.02 11.39 -31.31
CA ARG A 532 17.12 10.23 -31.44
C ARG A 532 15.77 10.41 -30.74
N MET A 533 15.67 11.32 -29.77
CA MET A 533 14.41 11.60 -29.05
C MET A 533 13.70 12.88 -29.52
N ALA A 534 14.42 13.85 -30.07
CA ALA A 534 13.85 15.11 -30.60
C ALA A 534 12.87 14.87 -31.75
N GLY A 535 13.17 13.94 -32.67
CA GLY A 535 12.28 13.64 -33.81
C GLY A 535 10.91 13.06 -33.41
N THR A 536 10.84 12.35 -32.28
CA THR A 536 9.58 11.78 -31.76
C THR A 536 8.87 12.70 -30.78
N SER A 537 9.61 13.50 -30.00
CA SER A 537 9.05 14.39 -28.97
C SER A 537 8.48 15.68 -29.55
N GLU A 538 9.17 16.33 -30.51
CA GLU A 538 8.63 17.53 -31.19
C GLU A 538 7.35 17.22 -31.96
N THR A 539 7.26 16.01 -32.54
CA THR A 539 6.04 15.57 -33.24
C THR A 539 4.89 15.32 -32.27
N LEU A 540 5.15 14.79 -31.06
CA LEU A 540 4.12 14.54 -30.05
C LEU A 540 3.63 15.83 -29.38
N LEU A 541 4.56 16.71 -29.00
CA LEU A 541 4.26 18.00 -28.37
C LEU A 541 3.60 18.98 -29.34
N ALA A 542 4.07 19.05 -30.60
CA ALA A 542 3.39 19.85 -31.62
C ALA A 542 2.01 19.27 -32.02
N THR A 543 1.77 17.98 -31.78
CA THR A 543 0.43 17.39 -31.96
C THR A 543 -0.48 17.77 -30.79
N LEU A 544 0.03 17.76 -29.55
CA LEU A 544 -0.69 18.17 -28.35
C LEU A 544 -1.06 19.67 -28.35
N ASP A 545 -0.12 20.56 -28.69
CA ASP A 545 -0.36 22.01 -28.81
C ASP A 545 -1.32 22.35 -29.96
N LYS A 546 -1.32 21.56 -31.05
CA LYS A 546 -2.28 21.74 -32.15
C LYS A 546 -3.68 21.22 -31.82
N THR A 547 -3.81 20.25 -30.90
CA THR A 547 -5.13 19.83 -30.41
C THR A 547 -5.79 20.90 -29.55
N ASP A 548 -5.04 21.65 -28.72
CA ASP A 548 -5.61 22.76 -27.93
C ASP A 548 -6.07 23.93 -28.81
N ALA A 549 -5.44 24.14 -29.97
CA ALA A 549 -5.89 25.12 -30.96
C ALA A 549 -7.10 24.65 -31.81
N ALA A 550 -7.43 23.35 -31.81
CA ALA A 550 -8.48 22.77 -32.65
C ALA A 550 -9.80 22.45 -31.92
N VAL A 551 -9.84 22.53 -30.58
CA VAL A 551 -11.09 22.35 -29.80
C VAL A 551 -11.87 23.67 -29.72
N THR A 552 -12.26 24.19 -30.88
CA THR A 552 -13.34 25.17 -31.01
C THR A 552 -14.23 24.87 -32.21
N SER A 553 -14.54 23.60 -32.49
CA SER A 553 -15.77 23.22 -33.20
C SER A 553 -15.94 21.70 -33.29
N SER A 554 -17.19 21.26 -33.14
CA SER A 554 -17.73 19.91 -33.40
C SER A 554 -17.31 18.76 -32.47
N SER A 555 -18.23 18.48 -31.55
CA SER A 555 -18.44 17.24 -30.81
C SER A 555 -18.89 16.08 -31.71
N GLU A 556 -18.59 14.86 -31.26
CA GLU A 556 -18.94 13.53 -31.80
C GLU A 556 -18.00 13.00 -32.91
N VAL A 557 -17.52 11.74 -32.75
CA VAL A 557 -16.81 10.84 -33.70
C VAL A 557 -15.38 10.36 -33.33
N VAL A 558 -14.67 10.89 -32.32
CA VAL A 558 -13.25 10.47 -32.09
C VAL A 558 -13.05 9.22 -31.21
N VAL A 559 -14.09 8.68 -30.53
CA VAL A 559 -13.90 7.59 -29.56
C VAL A 559 -13.86 6.18 -30.19
N ASP A 560 -14.44 5.96 -31.37
CA ASP A 560 -14.50 4.61 -31.98
C ASP A 560 -13.22 4.17 -32.72
N ALA A 561 -12.39 5.11 -33.16
CA ALA A 561 -11.18 4.79 -33.94
C ALA A 561 -10.02 4.26 -33.07
N ALA A 562 -9.95 4.66 -31.80
CA ALA A 562 -8.87 4.26 -30.88
C ALA A 562 -9.06 2.83 -30.35
N CYS A 563 -10.29 2.40 -30.08
CA CYS A 563 -10.60 1.04 -29.63
C CYS A 563 -10.38 -0.01 -30.73
N GLY A 564 -10.63 0.34 -32.00
CA GLY A 564 -10.44 -0.58 -33.13
C GLY A 564 -8.98 -0.89 -33.49
N ALA A 565 -8.05 0.02 -33.20
CA ALA A 565 -6.62 -0.14 -33.48
C ALA A 565 -5.91 -1.01 -32.42
N ALA A 566 -6.27 -0.86 -31.15
CA ALA A 566 -5.70 -1.63 -30.05
C ALA A 566 -6.03 -3.14 -30.13
N SER A 567 -7.24 -3.51 -30.57
CA SER A 567 -7.63 -4.92 -30.73
C SER A 567 -6.94 -5.62 -31.90
N ARG A 568 -6.46 -4.88 -32.92
CA ARG A 568 -5.80 -5.46 -34.10
C ARG A 568 -4.31 -5.75 -33.87
N LEU A 569 -3.64 -4.97 -33.02
CA LEU A 569 -2.25 -5.22 -32.62
C LEU A 569 -2.12 -6.41 -31.66
N PHE A 570 -3.08 -6.59 -30.76
CA PHE A 570 -3.06 -7.67 -29.77
C PHE A 570 -3.27 -9.07 -30.40
N PHE A 571 -4.05 -9.19 -31.48
CA PHE A 571 -4.29 -10.47 -32.15
C PHE A 571 -3.15 -10.90 -33.09
N ALA A 572 -2.35 -9.98 -33.59
CA ALA A 572 -1.24 -10.29 -34.50
C ALA A 572 0.00 -10.83 -33.76
N GLU A 573 0.29 -10.35 -32.55
CA GLU A 573 1.42 -10.86 -31.74
C GLU A 573 1.16 -12.25 -31.14
N VAL A 574 -0.09 -12.58 -30.82
CA VAL A 574 -0.47 -13.88 -30.24
C VAL A 574 -0.38 -15.04 -31.25
N ILE A 575 -0.50 -14.76 -32.55
CA ILE A 575 -0.35 -15.79 -33.62
C ILE A 575 1.11 -15.96 -34.05
N ALA A 576 1.94 -14.92 -33.95
CA ALA A 576 3.37 -15.00 -34.27
C ALA A 576 4.22 -15.70 -33.18
N ALA A 577 3.80 -15.64 -31.91
CA ALA A 577 4.50 -16.32 -30.80
C ALA A 577 4.14 -17.82 -30.63
N GLY A 578 3.12 -18.32 -31.35
CA GLY A 578 2.61 -19.69 -31.21
C GLY A 578 3.20 -20.75 -32.17
N SER A 579 4.17 -20.40 -33.03
CA SER A 579 4.58 -21.28 -34.16
C SER A 579 6.07 -21.64 -34.24
N VAL A 580 6.87 -21.41 -33.20
CA VAL A 580 8.27 -21.90 -33.14
C VAL A 580 8.49 -22.65 -31.83
N GLY A 581 8.01 -23.90 -31.77
CA GLY A 581 8.12 -24.72 -30.58
C GLY A 581 7.65 -26.16 -30.77
N ALA A 582 7.96 -26.79 -31.91
CA ALA A 582 7.77 -28.23 -32.10
C ALA A 582 8.62 -28.78 -33.25
N ALA A 583 9.91 -29.05 -33.00
CA ALA A 583 10.65 -30.13 -33.67
C ALA A 583 12.01 -30.37 -33.00
N TYR A 584 12.37 -31.64 -32.90
CA TYR A 584 13.66 -32.24 -32.49
C TYR A 584 13.84 -32.60 -31.01
N GLY A 585 13.52 -33.87 -30.73
CA GLY A 585 14.03 -34.62 -29.60
C GLY A 585 15.33 -35.37 -29.93
N GLY A 586 16.02 -35.80 -28.87
CA GLY A 586 17.12 -36.78 -28.89
C GLY A 586 18.50 -36.20 -28.52
N PRO A 587 19.20 -36.73 -27.49
CA PRO A 587 20.48 -36.19 -27.04
C PRO A 587 21.65 -36.79 -27.83
N PRO A 588 22.72 -36.03 -28.15
CA PRO A 588 23.98 -36.62 -28.55
C PRO A 588 25.04 -36.55 -27.45
N LYS A 589 25.85 -37.60 -27.49
CA LYS A 589 26.91 -37.99 -26.57
C LYS A 589 28.11 -37.04 -26.58
N SER A 590 28.87 -37.14 -25.49
CA SER A 590 30.22 -36.61 -25.25
C SER A 590 31.19 -36.70 -26.44
N GLY A 591 31.86 -35.57 -26.74
CA GLY A 591 33.05 -35.53 -27.59
C GLY A 591 33.82 -34.22 -27.37
N LYS A 592 35.04 -34.33 -26.81
CA LYS A 592 36.01 -33.24 -26.66
C LYS A 592 36.58 -32.82 -28.02
N VAL A 593 36.63 -31.53 -28.32
CA VAL A 593 37.65 -30.93 -29.21
C VAL A 593 38.04 -29.54 -28.67
N THR A 594 39.34 -29.30 -28.62
CA THR A 594 40.05 -28.11 -28.11
C THR A 594 40.61 -27.22 -29.22
N ALA A 595 40.91 -25.95 -28.86
CA ALA A 595 41.71 -24.91 -29.55
C ALA A 595 41.02 -24.18 -30.72
N GLY A 596 41.14 -22.87 -30.95
CA GLY A 596 41.93 -21.75 -30.39
C GLY A 596 41.47 -20.43 -31.08
N PRO A 597 42.03 -19.25 -30.72
CA PRO A 597 41.38 -17.95 -30.95
C PRO A 597 41.80 -17.28 -32.27
N ALA A 598 40.89 -16.50 -32.89
CA ALA A 598 41.27 -15.50 -33.89
C ALA A 598 40.25 -14.35 -33.99
N SER A 599 40.82 -13.16 -33.91
CA SER A 599 40.30 -11.81 -34.14
C SER A 599 39.64 -11.58 -35.51
N GLY A 600 38.64 -10.69 -35.57
CA GLY A 600 38.23 -10.04 -36.82
C GLY A 600 36.98 -9.17 -36.67
N ARG A 601 37.13 -7.84 -36.77
CA ARG A 601 36.05 -6.85 -36.94
C ARG A 601 35.59 -6.79 -38.40
N LEU A 602 34.38 -6.21 -38.56
CA LEU A 602 33.78 -5.46 -39.70
C LEU A 602 32.56 -6.18 -40.35
N PRO A 603 31.63 -5.46 -41.02
CA PRO A 603 30.90 -4.25 -40.61
C PRO A 603 29.38 -4.31 -40.97
N ALA A 604 28.64 -3.25 -40.65
CA ALA A 604 27.23 -3.04 -40.97
C ALA A 604 26.96 -2.76 -42.47
N GLY A 605 25.81 -3.20 -42.99
CA GLY A 605 25.29 -2.78 -44.30
C GLY A 605 24.11 -3.60 -44.84
N SER A 606 22.94 -2.92 -44.91
CA SER A 606 21.84 -3.05 -45.89
C SER A 606 21.26 -4.43 -46.28
N TRP A 607 20.01 -4.66 -45.87
CA TRP A 607 19.12 -5.65 -46.49
C TRP A 607 18.28 -4.98 -47.59
N THR A 608 18.52 -5.37 -48.84
CA THR A 608 17.56 -5.21 -49.95
C THR A 608 17.46 -6.52 -50.70
N GLU A 609 16.20 -6.93 -50.89
CA GLU A 609 15.67 -7.81 -51.94
C GLU A 609 16.10 -9.28 -52.00
N LEU A 610 15.13 -10.17 -51.72
CA LEU A 610 15.03 -11.48 -52.34
C LEU A 610 13.56 -11.71 -52.73
N VAL A 611 13.26 -11.41 -53.99
CA VAL A 611 12.14 -12.02 -54.73
C VAL A 611 12.73 -13.21 -55.49
N ALA A 612 12.06 -14.38 -55.39
CA ALA A 612 12.33 -15.54 -56.23
C ALA A 612 11.01 -16.11 -56.79
N PRO A 613 11.07 -16.79 -57.95
CA PRO A 613 10.00 -16.77 -58.94
C PRO A 613 9.14 -18.03 -58.94
N GLY A 614 7.83 -17.87 -59.15
CA GLY A 614 6.89 -18.98 -59.30
C GLY A 614 5.47 -18.51 -59.10
N GLY A 615 4.86 -17.98 -60.17
CA GLY A 615 3.48 -17.51 -60.14
C GLY A 615 2.51 -18.62 -59.75
N ARG A 616 1.84 -18.44 -58.61
CA ARG A 616 0.43 -18.74 -58.37
C ARG A 616 -0.02 -18.00 -57.11
N ASP A 617 -1.09 -17.24 -57.28
CA ASP A 617 -1.66 -16.29 -56.32
C ASP A 617 -2.34 -17.05 -55.16
N LEU A 618 -1.79 -16.94 -53.94
CA LEU A 618 -2.31 -17.59 -52.71
C LEU A 618 -2.88 -16.56 -51.71
N GLY A 619 -3.08 -15.31 -52.15
CA GLY A 619 -3.58 -14.21 -51.32
C GLY A 619 -5.09 -13.96 -51.37
N VAL A 620 -5.83 -14.55 -52.31
CA VAL A 620 -7.24 -14.18 -52.56
C VAL A 620 -8.26 -15.19 -51.99
N GLU A 621 -7.90 -16.47 -51.81
CA GLU A 621 -8.84 -17.46 -51.25
C GLU A 621 -8.89 -17.50 -49.71
N VAL A 622 -7.83 -17.08 -49.01
CA VAL A 622 -7.80 -17.03 -47.54
C VAL A 622 -8.58 -15.83 -46.99
N ILE A 623 -8.63 -14.73 -47.75
CA ILE A 623 -9.35 -13.51 -47.37
C ILE A 623 -10.86 -13.64 -47.64
N GLY A 624 -11.26 -14.37 -48.69
CA GLY A 624 -12.66 -14.65 -49.00
C GLY A 624 -13.33 -15.60 -47.99
N ALA A 625 -12.61 -16.62 -47.53
CA ALA A 625 -13.13 -17.58 -46.55
C ALA A 625 -13.33 -16.95 -45.15
N ALA A 626 -12.40 -16.09 -44.72
CA ALA A 626 -12.50 -15.39 -43.43
C ALA A 626 -13.64 -14.36 -43.41
N ARG A 627 -13.89 -13.66 -44.52
CA ARG A 627 -15.01 -12.72 -44.67
C ARG A 627 -16.37 -13.43 -44.64
N THR A 628 -16.49 -14.55 -45.35
CA THR A 628 -17.75 -15.32 -45.40
C THR A 628 -18.08 -15.96 -44.05
N ALA A 629 -17.06 -16.41 -43.30
CA ALA A 629 -17.24 -16.94 -41.95
C ALA A 629 -17.68 -15.86 -40.95
N LEU A 630 -17.14 -14.64 -41.07
CA LEU A 630 -17.49 -13.50 -40.21
C LEU A 630 -18.91 -12.97 -40.52
N GLU A 631 -19.27 -12.86 -41.80
CA GLU A 631 -20.62 -12.46 -42.24
C GLU A 631 -21.67 -13.49 -41.80
N THR A 632 -21.34 -14.79 -41.82
CA THR A 632 -22.23 -15.86 -41.32
C THR A 632 -22.38 -15.83 -39.79
N LEU A 633 -21.32 -15.48 -39.05
CA LEU A 633 -21.34 -15.37 -37.59
C LEU A 633 -22.16 -14.16 -37.13
N VAL A 634 -22.00 -13.01 -37.81
CA VAL A 634 -22.77 -11.78 -37.56
C VAL A 634 -24.26 -12.00 -37.88
N MET A 635 -24.59 -12.67 -38.98
CA MET A 635 -25.98 -12.99 -39.32
C MET A 635 -26.63 -13.98 -38.32
N LYS A 636 -25.86 -14.94 -37.77
CA LYS A 636 -26.35 -15.87 -36.72
C LYS A 636 -26.52 -15.21 -35.35
N LEU A 637 -25.74 -14.16 -35.05
CA LEU A 637 -25.86 -13.38 -33.82
C LEU A 637 -27.01 -12.37 -33.92
N MET A 638 -27.24 -11.80 -35.11
CA MET A 638 -28.35 -10.87 -35.39
C MET A 638 -29.71 -11.58 -35.48
N SER A 639 -29.75 -12.90 -35.76
CA SER A 639 -30.99 -13.68 -35.82
C SER A 639 -31.44 -14.29 -34.48
N LYS A 640 -30.84 -13.90 -33.34
CA LYS A 640 -31.19 -14.41 -32.01
C LYS A 640 -31.63 -13.35 -30.99
N THR A 641 -31.90 -12.14 -31.45
CA THR A 641 -32.44 -11.06 -30.61
C THR A 641 -33.63 -10.39 -31.30
N GLU A 642 -34.80 -11.00 -31.18
CA GLU A 642 -36.10 -10.33 -31.27
C GLU A 642 -37.02 -10.84 -30.15
N VAL A 643 -37.94 -9.97 -29.71
CA VAL A 643 -38.82 -9.97 -28.51
C VAL A 643 -38.15 -9.20 -27.35
N CYS A 644 -38.46 -7.94 -27.01
CA CYS A 644 -39.58 -7.05 -27.35
C CYS A 644 -39.12 -5.58 -27.41
N ALA A 645 -39.69 -4.84 -28.35
CA ALA A 645 -39.61 -3.38 -28.48
C ALA A 645 -40.83 -2.68 -27.88
N GLY A 646 -40.65 -1.40 -27.52
CA GLY A 646 -41.70 -0.38 -27.45
C GLY A 646 -41.50 0.57 -26.26
N THR A 647 -41.40 1.90 -26.38
CA THR A 647 -41.54 2.84 -27.51
C THR A 647 -40.96 4.20 -27.06
N GLN A 648 -40.62 5.04 -28.05
CA GLN A 648 -39.80 6.26 -28.04
C GLN A 648 -40.36 7.56 -27.38
N PRO A 649 -39.55 8.66 -27.32
CA PRO A 649 -39.74 9.85 -26.47
C PRO A 649 -40.24 11.13 -27.19
N SER A 650 -40.57 12.20 -26.44
CA SER A 650 -40.78 13.56 -27.00
C SER A 650 -40.37 14.72 -26.07
N TRP A 651 -39.26 15.39 -26.47
CA TRP A 651 -38.91 16.82 -26.52
C TRP A 651 -39.49 17.92 -25.59
N VAL A 652 -38.56 18.62 -24.91
CA VAL A 652 -38.29 20.08 -24.75
C VAL A 652 -39.44 21.10 -24.52
N GLY A 653 -39.40 21.73 -23.32
CA GLY A 653 -39.24 23.20 -23.15
C GLY A 653 -40.44 24.07 -22.72
N LYS A 654 -40.36 24.71 -21.53
CA LYS A 654 -40.42 26.18 -21.30
C LYS A 654 -40.58 26.58 -19.82
N LEU A 655 -39.99 27.74 -19.51
CA LEU A 655 -40.11 28.52 -18.27
C LEU A 655 -41.57 28.81 -17.86
N SER A 656 -41.84 28.86 -16.55
CA SER A 656 -42.07 30.10 -15.79
C SER A 656 -43.06 29.96 -14.60
N SER A 657 -42.74 30.73 -13.56
CA SER A 657 -43.64 31.37 -12.59
C SER A 657 -44.20 30.61 -11.37
N ARG A 658 -43.71 31.07 -10.21
CA ARG A 658 -44.42 31.62 -9.04
C ARG A 658 -45.62 30.88 -8.42
N ASN A 659 -45.48 30.76 -7.09
CA ASN A 659 -46.42 31.11 -6.01
C ASN A 659 -47.31 30.02 -5.36
N GLN A 660 -47.06 29.91 -4.05
CA GLN A 660 -48.02 29.98 -2.93
C GLN A 660 -48.80 28.75 -2.47
N LYS A 661 -48.49 28.40 -1.20
CA LYS A 661 -49.38 28.32 -0.02
C LYS A 661 -50.28 27.09 0.22
N SER A 662 -49.92 26.41 1.33
CA SER A 662 -50.70 26.17 2.57
C SER A 662 -51.91 25.21 2.62
N HIS A 663 -52.00 24.55 3.79
CA HIS A 663 -53.09 23.83 4.48
C HIS A 663 -53.23 22.33 4.14
N GLN A 664 -53.00 21.38 5.06
CA GLN A 664 -53.44 21.11 6.45
C GLN A 664 -54.79 20.35 6.51
N SER A 665 -54.72 19.14 7.10
CA SER A 665 -55.77 18.34 7.76
C SER A 665 -56.93 17.82 6.89
N SER A 666 -57.60 16.68 7.11
CA SER A 666 -57.50 15.48 7.97
C SER A 666 -58.81 14.69 7.73
N LEU A 667 -58.91 13.47 8.28
CA LEU A 667 -60.12 12.63 8.54
C LEU A 667 -60.45 11.60 7.44
N THR A 668 -60.83 10.34 7.70
CA THR A 668 -60.86 9.43 8.87
C THR A 668 -61.30 8.04 8.37
N ASP A 669 -61.15 7.04 9.24
CA ASP A 669 -61.88 5.75 9.36
C ASP A 669 -60.92 4.55 9.27
N GLY A 670 -60.82 3.64 10.25
CA GLY A 670 -61.54 3.51 11.51
C GLY A 670 -61.33 2.09 12.08
N VAL A 671 -61.30 2.03 13.40
CA VAL A 671 -61.66 0.90 14.29
C VAL A 671 -60.52 -0.02 14.81
N VAL A 672 -60.24 0.25 16.10
CA VAL A 672 -59.49 -0.41 17.19
C VAL A 672 -60.40 -1.49 17.87
N PRO A 673 -60.25 -2.00 19.13
CA PRO A 673 -59.19 -2.04 20.16
C PRO A 673 -59.02 -3.45 20.84
N ILE A 674 -58.13 -3.68 21.83
CA ILE A 674 -58.32 -3.47 23.30
C ILE A 674 -56.96 -3.81 24.00
N MET A 675 -56.25 -2.81 24.56
CA MET A 675 -56.11 -2.35 25.98
C MET A 675 -55.17 -3.21 26.88
N LEU A 676 -53.99 -2.71 27.32
CA LEU A 676 -53.63 -1.82 28.48
C LEU A 676 -53.57 -2.55 29.85
N PRO A 677 -52.87 -2.09 30.93
CA PRO A 677 -52.31 -0.73 31.26
C PRO A 677 -50.81 -0.70 31.75
N LEU A 678 -50.03 0.40 31.63
CA LEU A 678 -49.76 1.57 32.56
C LEU A 678 -49.19 1.18 33.94
N GLU A 679 -48.10 1.75 34.50
CA GLU A 679 -47.85 3.15 34.95
C GLU A 679 -46.32 3.40 35.15
N SER A 680 -45.72 4.48 34.63
CA SER A 680 -45.26 5.73 35.28
C SER A 680 -44.44 5.65 36.59
N LEU A 681 -43.23 6.24 36.61
CA LEU A 681 -42.78 7.19 37.65
C LEU A 681 -41.40 7.83 37.30
N SER A 682 -41.23 9.04 37.83
CA SER A 682 -40.33 10.15 37.50
C SER A 682 -38.95 10.16 38.18
N ASN A 683 -38.01 10.88 37.56
CA ASN A 683 -36.90 11.69 38.12
C ASN A 683 -36.10 11.15 39.33
N VAL A 684 -34.82 10.83 39.13
CA VAL A 684 -33.67 11.26 39.99
C VAL A 684 -32.36 11.14 39.17
N ALA A 685 -31.61 12.24 39.04
CA ALA A 685 -30.18 12.18 38.68
C ALA A 685 -29.33 11.86 39.92
N PRO A 686 -28.20 11.14 39.77
CA PRO A 686 -26.96 11.79 40.20
C PRO A 686 -25.76 11.52 39.27
N LYS A 687 -24.92 12.55 39.13
CA LYS A 687 -23.53 12.44 38.68
C LYS A 687 -22.74 11.53 39.62
N ILE A 688 -22.17 10.42 39.13
CA ILE A 688 -20.90 9.84 39.59
C ILE A 688 -20.26 9.06 38.42
N ASN A 689 -19.08 9.49 37.97
CA ASN A 689 -18.01 8.64 37.42
C ASN A 689 -16.95 8.54 38.56
N PRO A 690 -16.03 7.55 38.63
CA PRO A 690 -15.52 6.72 37.53
C PRO A 690 -15.20 5.25 37.90
N VAL A 691 -14.70 4.51 36.90
CA VAL A 691 -13.97 3.22 36.99
C VAL A 691 -14.82 1.99 37.32
N SER A 692 -15.03 1.13 36.32
CA SER A 692 -15.04 -0.32 36.58
C SER A 692 -14.42 -1.08 35.41
N LYS A 693 -13.32 -1.77 35.72
CA LYS A 693 -12.81 -2.94 35.01
C LYS A 693 -13.99 -3.88 34.72
N ARG A 694 -14.14 -4.34 33.49
CA ARG A 694 -14.86 -5.59 33.21
C ARG A 694 -13.94 -6.55 32.49
N VAL A 695 -13.38 -7.42 33.32
CA VAL A 695 -12.95 -8.77 32.94
C VAL A 695 -14.19 -9.48 32.36
N GLY A 696 -14.13 -9.85 31.10
CA GLY A 696 -15.10 -10.70 30.43
C GLY A 696 -14.44 -12.00 30.00
N GLY A 697 -14.23 -12.92 30.95
CA GLY A 697 -14.00 -14.32 30.62
C GLY A 697 -15.34 -15.02 30.43
N ILE A 698 -15.56 -15.68 29.29
CA ILE A 698 -16.63 -16.68 29.14
C ILE A 698 -16.13 -17.87 28.29
N PHE A 699 -15.96 -18.98 29.02
CA PHE A 699 -16.24 -20.39 28.72
C PHE A 699 -16.16 -20.94 27.28
N CYS A 700 -15.22 -21.88 27.12
CA CYS A 700 -15.31 -23.03 26.22
C CYS A 700 -16.65 -23.74 26.32
N TRP A 701 -17.27 -23.98 25.16
CA TRP A 701 -18.09 -25.18 24.96
C TRP A 701 -17.65 -25.87 23.67
N ASN A 702 -17.30 -27.13 23.84
CA ASN A 702 -16.70 -28.01 22.86
C ASN A 702 -17.77 -29.05 22.49
N GLN A 703 -18.19 -29.12 21.22
CA GLN A 703 -18.67 -30.31 20.46
C GLN A 703 -19.59 -29.92 19.28
N PRO A 704 -19.64 -30.74 18.20
CA PRO A 704 -19.70 -30.26 16.83
C PRO A 704 -21.11 -30.28 16.24
N ALA A 705 -21.45 -29.28 15.43
CA ALA A 705 -22.61 -29.33 14.55
C ALA A 705 -22.15 -29.25 13.09
N LYS A 706 -22.42 -30.33 12.36
CA LYS A 706 -22.24 -30.47 10.93
C LYS A 706 -23.19 -29.52 10.18
N SER A 707 -22.66 -28.94 9.10
CA SER A 707 -23.30 -28.72 7.80
C SER A 707 -24.54 -27.81 7.68
N SER A 708 -24.35 -26.76 6.87
CA SER A 708 -25.09 -26.42 5.63
C SER A 708 -25.85 -25.07 5.58
N MET A 709 -25.78 -24.49 4.37
CA MET A 709 -26.50 -23.33 3.79
C MET A 709 -25.81 -21.96 3.96
N PHE A 710 -25.13 -21.42 2.93
CA PHE A 710 -25.65 -20.77 1.71
C PHE A 710 -26.67 -19.65 1.99
N CYS A 711 -26.19 -18.42 2.07
CA CYS A 711 -26.45 -17.34 1.12
C CYS A 711 -25.40 -16.24 1.34
#